data_AF-A0AAW2FMP3-F1
#
_entry.id   AF-A0AAW2FMP3-F1
#
_cell.length_a   1.000
_cell.length_b   1.000
_cell.length_c   1.000
_cell.angle_alpha   90.00
_cell.angle_beta   90.00
_cell.angle_gamma   90.00
#
_symmetry.space_group_name_H-M   'P 1'
#
loop_
_entity.id
_entity.type
_entity.pdbx_description
1 polymer ?
#
loop_
_entity_poly.entity_id
_entity_poly.type
_entity_poly.pdbx_seq_one_letter_code
_entity_poly.pdbx_strand_id
1 'polypeptide(L)'
;MLTKPLAILLPIFLPYVCVLAAPKKIQIAGLFDQDEAIQRMFKSSVKEVNKYRHRIEELSNVYLAPEMERIEEDTLEASSKVCELLDMGVAAIFGPQEKIIAEHVQSICDTVEVPHITVRQDFNQLPELRGLSLNLYPHVNSLSRVYEQLVTEYKWKSFAILYDNIDSLIRMRLLLKRWNVQGDSAIMFQLGEGPNYRKGMQEIKSSNIENIIIDCSIEILDEVLKQAQQVGLLSDKYKVIVTSLDLQTLDLEPYQYSGVNLTGVRLIDPKDSVVTEILERYKIEWGLDHASQLQVEPALMFDAVQLFARALKQLKDAMKVDVKKLPCDGTERWEHGLSLSNFMRSIETRGLTGLVKFDRDGFRTNIQLDIVHLAENGLKKIGEWNSTMGEKIDWISESGDQKSNGLAIQNRTLIVLIALTKPYAMRKESMITLSGNERYEGFCVDIIQEISQILHFNYTLQVEKSTGKLIKDTKKWTGMLGKIIADEADMAITDLTITSEREEYVDFTNPFLNLGISILYKKPSKEAPSLFSFLLPFSNEVWFYLIGAYVVVSLLLFINGRLCPAEWNNPYPCIEETETLQNQFSMKNSFWFAIGSIMQQGSEIAPIGISTRMIASCWWFFCLIMVSSYTANLAAFLTTDTIVQPFDNVEELAKKKNIKYGAKADGSTYKFFETSTHGTYQTMYEYMKAHKNDVVVADNDLGIKKAIWEDYAFLMESASLEYEVERNCEVHQVNGWLDEKGYGIALKKNSPFLHDMNTAVLQLLQSGAISDIKKKWWTQKRGGGKCTQNTGTSGAQALDLKNVGGMFVVLIIGTALSCVYTIIELLLAVAQTSKQENVSFKEELLNELKLIAKCSGTKSTRRKNGSSNKSDNGSTRECTPPYGFIPTVIRTSPADSK
;
A
#
# COMPACT_ATOMS: atom_id res chain seq x y z
N MET A 1 -42.12 -86.95 34.02
CA MET A 1 -41.37 -86.31 32.92
C MET A 1 -39.92 -86.78 33.05
N LEU A 2 -39.49 -87.78 32.29
CA LEU A 2 -39.03 -87.67 30.89
C LEU A 2 -37.75 -86.81 30.82
N THR A 3 -36.56 -87.31 31.20
CA THR A 3 -35.65 -88.29 30.54
C THR A 3 -34.65 -87.66 29.56
N LYS A 4 -33.38 -87.61 29.98
CA LYS A 4 -32.21 -88.00 29.14
C LYS A 4 -32.34 -89.50 28.77
N PRO A 5 -31.60 -90.09 27.80
CA PRO A 5 -30.54 -89.54 26.92
C PRO A 5 -30.69 -89.91 25.42
N LEU A 6 -29.83 -89.38 24.54
CA LEU A 6 -29.15 -90.15 23.47
C LEU A 6 -28.04 -89.28 22.84
N ALA A 7 -26.77 -89.58 23.15
CA ALA A 7 -25.60 -88.86 22.62
C ALA A 7 -24.49 -89.84 22.18
N ILE A 8 -24.88 -91.07 21.85
CA ILE A 8 -24.00 -92.18 21.51
C ILE A 8 -24.70 -92.92 20.35
N LEU A 9 -23.94 -93.28 19.30
CA LEU A 9 -24.37 -93.90 18.02
C LEU A 9 -25.00 -92.95 16.97
N LEU A 10 -24.16 -92.14 16.32
CA LEU A 10 -24.35 -91.84 14.88
C LEU A 10 -23.07 -91.69 14.00
N PRO A 11 -21.88 -92.23 14.34
CA PRO A 11 -20.72 -92.22 13.43
C PRO A 11 -20.70 -93.43 12.46
N ILE A 12 -21.85 -93.84 11.90
CA ILE A 12 -21.97 -95.09 11.10
C ILE A 12 -22.60 -94.87 9.71
N PHE A 13 -23.23 -93.72 9.44
CA PHE A 13 -23.95 -93.47 8.17
C PHE A 13 -23.34 -92.39 7.25
N LEU A 14 -22.01 -92.21 7.29
CA LEU A 14 -21.27 -91.33 6.36
C LEU A 14 -19.90 -91.88 5.86
N PRO A 15 -19.81 -93.13 5.33
CA PRO A 15 -18.63 -93.58 4.56
C PRO A 15 -18.92 -93.74 3.05
N TYR A 16 -19.87 -93.01 2.48
CA TYR A 16 -20.05 -92.87 1.03
C TYR A 16 -20.26 -91.39 0.68
N VAL A 17 -19.68 -90.95 -0.45
CA VAL A 17 -19.62 -89.56 -0.93
C VAL A 17 -18.72 -88.62 -0.12
N CYS A 18 -17.41 -88.91 -0.12
CA CYS A 18 -16.37 -87.87 -0.15
C CYS A 18 -15.06 -88.41 -0.74
N VAL A 19 -15.09 -88.81 -2.02
CA VAL A 19 -13.88 -88.74 -2.84
C VAL A 19 -13.64 -87.27 -3.14
N LEU A 20 -13.00 -86.56 -2.21
CA LEU A 20 -12.48 -85.22 -2.44
C LEU A 20 -11.34 -85.33 -3.45
N ALA A 21 -11.68 -85.23 -4.74
CA ALA A 21 -10.69 -85.09 -5.80
C ALA A 21 -9.79 -83.90 -5.47
N ALA A 22 -8.49 -84.14 -5.32
CA ALA A 22 -7.53 -83.07 -5.11
C ALA A 22 -7.64 -82.08 -6.30
N PRO A 23 -7.78 -80.76 -6.06
CA PRO A 23 -7.97 -79.81 -7.14
C PRO A 23 -6.76 -79.85 -8.09
N LYS A 24 -7.04 -80.08 -9.38
CA LYS A 24 -6.01 -80.15 -10.43
C LYS A 24 -5.22 -78.85 -10.45
N LYS A 25 -3.91 -78.96 -10.21
CA LYS A 25 -2.98 -77.81 -10.24
C LYS A 25 -2.88 -77.29 -11.67
N ILE A 26 -2.82 -75.97 -11.83
CA ILE A 26 -2.60 -75.32 -13.13
C ILE A 26 -1.26 -74.59 -13.05
N GLN A 27 -0.34 -74.94 -13.96
CA GLN A 27 0.96 -74.28 -14.06
C GLN A 27 0.82 -72.94 -14.80
N ILE A 28 1.54 -71.93 -14.33
CA ILE A 28 1.74 -70.65 -15.00
C ILE A 28 3.22 -70.30 -14.94
N ALA A 29 3.73 -69.67 -15.99
CA ALA A 29 5.14 -69.30 -16.09
C ALA A 29 5.34 -67.81 -15.83
N GLY A 30 6.37 -67.45 -15.07
CA GLY A 30 6.94 -66.12 -15.04
C GLY A 30 8.33 -66.12 -15.66
N LEU A 31 8.54 -65.23 -16.64
CA LEU A 31 9.83 -64.95 -17.26
C LEU A 31 10.34 -63.60 -16.74
N PHE A 32 11.54 -63.58 -16.15
CA PHE A 32 12.07 -62.37 -15.52
C PHE A 32 13.51 -62.08 -15.94
N ASP A 33 13.73 -60.82 -16.28
CA ASP A 33 14.94 -60.18 -16.76
C ASP A 33 15.53 -59.32 -15.64
N GLN A 34 16.46 -59.91 -14.87
CA GLN A 34 17.19 -59.36 -13.70
C GLN A 34 16.40 -58.75 -12.52
N ASP A 35 15.15 -58.28 -12.70
CA ASP A 35 14.35 -57.64 -11.65
C ASP A 35 13.79 -58.65 -10.63
N GLU A 36 14.44 -58.70 -9.46
CA GLU A 36 14.01 -59.54 -8.34
C GLU A 36 12.73 -59.06 -7.63
N ALA A 37 12.33 -57.80 -7.77
CA ALA A 37 11.11 -57.25 -7.18
C ALA A 37 9.87 -57.75 -7.92
N ILE A 38 9.86 -57.70 -9.26
CA ILE A 38 8.76 -58.25 -10.08
C ILE A 38 8.61 -59.75 -9.85
N GLN A 39 9.72 -60.50 -9.82
CA GLN A 39 9.72 -61.94 -9.49
C GLN A 39 9.14 -62.22 -8.09
N ARG A 40 9.48 -61.41 -7.08
CA ARG A 40 8.90 -61.51 -5.73
C ARG A 40 7.40 -61.26 -5.73
N MET A 41 6.92 -60.20 -6.39
CA MET A 41 5.50 -59.86 -6.45
C MET A 41 4.65 -60.93 -7.15
N PHE A 42 5.13 -61.50 -8.27
CA PHE A 42 4.50 -62.64 -8.93
C PHE A 42 4.30 -63.81 -7.95
N LYS A 43 5.38 -64.22 -7.27
CA LYS A 43 5.36 -65.32 -6.30
C LYS A 43 4.43 -65.06 -5.12
N SER A 44 4.41 -63.84 -4.57
CA SER A 44 3.49 -63.47 -3.48
C SER A 44 2.03 -63.43 -3.94
N SER A 45 1.74 -62.96 -5.16
CA SER A 45 0.37 -62.98 -5.69
C SER A 45 -0.16 -64.40 -5.89
N VAL A 46 0.68 -65.33 -6.36
CA VAL A 46 0.31 -66.75 -6.48
C VAL A 46 0.07 -67.41 -5.11
N LYS A 47 0.86 -67.06 -4.08
CA LYS A 47 0.56 -67.46 -2.69
C LYS A 47 -0.80 -66.94 -2.24
N GLU A 48 -1.11 -65.68 -2.55
CA GLU A 48 -2.35 -65.03 -2.13
C GLU A 48 -3.58 -65.71 -2.74
N VAL A 49 -3.59 -65.95 -4.06
CA VAL A 49 -4.66 -66.71 -4.74
C VAL A 49 -4.87 -68.07 -4.07
N ASN A 50 -3.78 -68.82 -3.87
CA ASN A 50 -3.83 -70.17 -3.30
C ASN A 50 -4.29 -70.21 -1.84
N LYS A 51 -4.01 -69.16 -1.06
CA LYS A 51 -4.38 -69.02 0.35
C LYS A 51 -5.86 -68.62 0.52
N TYR A 52 -6.36 -67.73 -0.33
CA TYR A 52 -7.73 -67.18 -0.20
C TYR A 52 -8.78 -67.82 -1.11
N ARG A 53 -8.42 -68.80 -1.97
CA ARG A 53 -9.33 -69.60 -2.82
C ARG A 53 -10.58 -70.20 -2.14
N HIS A 54 -10.55 -70.42 -0.83
CA HIS A 54 -11.68 -70.96 -0.05
C HIS A 54 -12.52 -69.89 0.66
N ARG A 55 -12.06 -68.63 0.65
CA ARG A 55 -12.72 -67.48 1.29
C ARG A 55 -13.33 -66.51 0.28
N ILE A 56 -12.73 -66.41 -0.91
CA ILE A 56 -13.19 -65.55 -2.00
C ILE A 56 -13.85 -66.45 -3.05
N GLU A 57 -15.16 -66.28 -3.26
CA GLU A 57 -15.93 -67.09 -4.21
C GLU A 57 -15.38 -67.00 -5.64
N GLU A 58 -14.91 -65.80 -6.04
CA GLU A 58 -14.26 -65.51 -7.33
C GLU A 58 -12.96 -66.31 -7.58
N LEU A 59 -12.37 -66.91 -6.56
CA LEU A 59 -11.12 -67.69 -6.63
C LEU A 59 -11.33 -69.19 -6.29
N SER A 60 -12.58 -69.60 -6.08
CA SER A 60 -12.92 -71.00 -5.79
C SER A 60 -12.52 -71.94 -6.93
N ASN A 61 -12.12 -73.16 -6.58
CA ASN A 61 -11.64 -74.19 -7.52
C ASN A 61 -10.42 -73.80 -8.41
N VAL A 62 -9.73 -72.70 -8.10
CA VAL A 62 -8.44 -72.32 -8.68
C VAL A 62 -7.31 -72.73 -7.73
N TYR A 63 -6.22 -73.26 -8.30
CA TYR A 63 -4.97 -73.53 -7.61
C TYR A 63 -3.83 -73.44 -8.61
N LEU A 64 -2.94 -72.47 -8.40
CA LEU A 64 -1.87 -72.09 -9.32
C LEU A 64 -0.53 -72.64 -8.83
N ALA A 65 0.27 -73.17 -9.75
CA ALA A 65 1.66 -73.56 -9.53
C ALA A 65 2.55 -72.59 -10.35
N PRO A 66 3.41 -71.79 -9.69
CA PRO A 66 4.30 -70.86 -10.39
C PRO A 66 5.58 -71.58 -10.79
N GLU A 67 5.81 -71.70 -12.10
CA GLU A 67 7.15 -71.94 -12.65
C GLU A 67 7.79 -70.56 -12.93
N MET A 68 9.09 -70.41 -12.67
CA MET A 68 9.78 -69.12 -12.80
C MET A 68 11.16 -69.34 -13.40
N GLU A 69 11.39 -68.81 -14.59
CA GLU A 69 12.70 -68.82 -15.26
C GLU A 69 13.28 -67.41 -15.27
N ARG A 70 14.60 -67.32 -15.15
CA ARG A 70 15.36 -66.09 -15.41
C ARG A 70 15.99 -66.20 -16.79
N ILE A 71 16.05 -65.10 -17.52
CA ILE A 71 16.63 -65.01 -18.86
C ILE A 71 17.69 -63.90 -18.85
N GLU A 72 18.80 -64.09 -19.56
CA GLU A 72 19.72 -63.01 -19.92
C GLU A 72 19.22 -62.28 -21.20
N GLU A 73 19.93 -61.28 -21.70
CA GLU A 73 19.50 -60.46 -22.87
C GLU A 73 19.59 -61.21 -24.23
N ASP A 74 19.42 -62.54 -24.25
CA ASP A 74 19.41 -63.36 -25.47
C ASP A 74 18.02 -63.89 -25.83
N THR A 75 17.49 -63.40 -26.95
CA THR A 75 16.25 -63.89 -27.59
C THR A 75 16.22 -65.39 -27.87
N LEU A 76 17.37 -66.04 -28.12
CA LEU A 76 17.45 -67.48 -28.39
C LEU A 76 17.27 -68.30 -27.11
N GLU A 77 17.90 -67.88 -26.00
CA GLU A 77 17.68 -68.46 -24.68
C GLU A 77 16.20 -68.32 -24.29
N ALA A 78 15.64 -67.11 -24.43
CA ALA A 78 14.22 -66.86 -24.16
C ALA A 78 13.30 -67.79 -24.95
N SER A 79 13.60 -67.99 -26.25
CA SER A 79 12.85 -68.89 -27.11
C SER A 79 12.91 -70.34 -26.59
N SER A 80 14.10 -70.84 -26.25
CA SER A 80 14.28 -72.19 -25.69
C SER A 80 13.50 -72.36 -24.37
N LYS A 81 13.56 -71.34 -23.50
CA LYS A 81 12.85 -71.34 -22.22
C LYS A 81 11.34 -71.33 -22.35
N VAL A 82 10.79 -70.54 -23.27
CA VAL A 82 9.35 -70.59 -23.60
C VAL A 82 8.95 -72.00 -24.05
N CYS A 83 9.75 -72.67 -24.88
CA CYS A 83 9.46 -74.01 -25.34
C CYS A 83 9.49 -75.05 -24.18
N GLU A 84 10.48 -74.99 -23.28
CA GLU A 84 10.53 -75.82 -22.07
C GLU A 84 9.25 -75.65 -21.20
N LEU A 85 8.75 -74.41 -21.08
CA LEU A 85 7.53 -74.10 -20.32
C LEU A 85 6.26 -74.64 -21.01
N LEU A 86 6.16 -74.54 -22.34
CA LEU A 86 5.05 -75.08 -23.13
C LEU A 86 4.99 -76.61 -23.09
N ASP A 87 6.15 -77.28 -23.11
CA ASP A 87 6.29 -78.73 -22.92
C ASP A 87 5.86 -79.19 -21.51
N MET A 88 5.99 -78.34 -20.49
CA MET A 88 5.45 -78.63 -19.15
C MET A 88 3.90 -78.57 -19.12
N GLY A 89 3.31 -77.63 -19.86
CA GLY A 89 1.86 -77.44 -19.97
C GLY A 89 1.36 -76.26 -19.13
N VAL A 90 1.85 -75.05 -19.45
CA VAL A 90 1.47 -73.80 -18.78
C VAL A 90 0.20 -73.19 -19.39
N ALA A 91 -0.61 -72.53 -18.55
CA ALA A 91 -1.87 -71.90 -18.95
C ALA A 91 -1.74 -70.40 -19.29
N ALA A 92 -0.61 -69.78 -18.96
CA ALA A 92 -0.22 -68.42 -19.34
C ALA A 92 1.28 -68.19 -19.06
N ILE A 93 1.85 -67.21 -19.76
CA ILE A 93 3.22 -66.73 -19.58
C ILE A 93 3.17 -65.24 -19.18
N PHE A 94 3.92 -64.87 -18.14
CA PHE A 94 3.99 -63.52 -17.59
C PHE A 94 5.40 -62.94 -17.77
N GLY A 95 5.54 -61.71 -18.29
CA GLY A 95 6.83 -61.09 -18.60
C GLY A 95 7.55 -61.72 -19.82
N PRO A 96 8.77 -61.28 -20.16
CA PRO A 96 9.66 -60.35 -19.43
C PRO A 96 9.38 -58.85 -19.66
N GLN A 97 10.17 -57.95 -19.06
CA GLN A 97 10.07 -56.50 -19.28
C GLN A 97 10.80 -56.05 -20.55
N GLU A 98 11.96 -56.61 -20.86
CA GLU A 98 12.81 -56.21 -21.99
C GLU A 98 12.04 -56.26 -23.31
N LYS A 99 12.18 -55.19 -24.12
CA LYS A 99 11.28 -54.93 -25.24
C LYS A 99 11.32 -56.04 -26.28
N ILE A 100 12.53 -56.38 -26.73
CA ILE A 100 12.78 -57.24 -27.87
C ILE A 100 12.42 -58.68 -27.52
N ILE A 101 12.82 -59.15 -26.34
CA ILE A 101 12.49 -60.51 -25.90
C ILE A 101 10.97 -60.69 -25.79
N ALA A 102 10.21 -59.82 -25.11
CA ALA A 102 8.77 -60.07 -24.97
C ALA A 102 7.97 -59.90 -26.29
N GLU A 103 8.49 -59.17 -27.29
CA GLU A 103 7.93 -59.22 -28.66
C GLU A 103 8.16 -60.59 -29.33
N HIS A 104 9.31 -61.22 -29.10
CA HIS A 104 9.59 -62.60 -29.55
C HIS A 104 8.74 -63.64 -28.81
N VAL A 105 8.62 -63.54 -27.48
CA VAL A 105 7.74 -64.39 -26.65
C VAL A 105 6.29 -64.27 -27.12
N GLN A 106 5.81 -63.04 -27.39
CA GLN A 106 4.46 -62.80 -27.91
C GLN A 106 4.20 -63.57 -29.22
N SER A 107 5.16 -63.57 -30.16
CA SER A 107 5.02 -64.28 -31.43
C SER A 107 4.90 -65.80 -31.26
N ILE A 108 5.57 -66.39 -30.27
CA ILE A 108 5.43 -67.81 -29.95
C ILE A 108 4.05 -68.07 -29.33
N CYS A 109 3.67 -67.28 -28.32
CA CYS A 109 2.40 -67.38 -27.61
C CYS A 109 1.17 -67.25 -28.53
N ASP A 110 1.18 -66.32 -29.50
CA ASP A 110 0.11 -66.20 -30.50
C ASP A 110 0.04 -67.40 -31.46
N THR A 111 1.16 -68.09 -31.70
CA THR A 111 1.21 -69.27 -32.59
C THR A 111 0.58 -70.51 -31.94
N VAL A 112 0.81 -70.72 -30.63
CA VAL A 112 0.27 -71.86 -29.86
C VAL A 112 -1.05 -71.56 -29.13
N GLU A 113 -1.56 -70.33 -29.26
CA GLU A 113 -2.74 -69.81 -28.56
C GLU A 113 -2.64 -69.89 -27.02
N VAL A 114 -1.52 -69.42 -26.45
CA VAL A 114 -1.32 -69.25 -24.99
C VAL A 114 -1.35 -67.76 -24.62
N PRO A 115 -2.09 -67.33 -23.58
CA PRO A 115 -2.07 -65.94 -23.13
C PRO A 115 -0.68 -65.48 -22.65
N HIS A 116 -0.24 -64.34 -23.17
CA HIS A 116 0.99 -63.66 -22.76
C HIS A 116 0.62 -62.34 -22.08
N ILE A 117 1.09 -62.15 -20.85
CA ILE A 117 0.65 -61.09 -19.96
C ILE A 117 1.86 -60.25 -19.56
N THR A 118 1.89 -58.98 -20.00
CA THR A 118 2.98 -58.04 -19.74
C THR A 118 2.57 -56.95 -18.76
N VAL A 119 3.56 -56.36 -18.10
CA VAL A 119 3.40 -55.24 -17.16
C VAL A 119 4.33 -54.06 -17.45
N ARG A 120 5.15 -54.19 -18.49
CA ARG A 120 6.09 -53.19 -18.99
C ARG A 120 5.39 -52.03 -19.68
N GLN A 121 6.09 -50.91 -19.79
CA GLN A 121 5.64 -49.83 -20.66
C GLN A 121 5.90 -50.11 -22.16
N ASP A 122 4.83 -50.27 -22.96
CA ASP A 122 4.92 -50.38 -24.43
C ASP A 122 4.77 -49.02 -25.14
N PHE A 123 5.65 -48.75 -26.11
CA PHE A 123 5.68 -47.49 -26.89
C PHE A 123 5.18 -47.61 -28.33
N ASN A 124 4.81 -48.82 -28.77
CA ASN A 124 4.37 -49.08 -30.16
C ASN A 124 2.99 -48.44 -30.43
N GLN A 125 2.87 -47.67 -31.52
CA GLN A 125 1.65 -46.87 -31.82
C GLN A 125 0.64 -47.57 -32.74
N LEU A 126 0.98 -48.73 -33.30
CA LEU A 126 0.14 -49.44 -34.26
C LEU A 126 -0.90 -50.31 -33.54
N PRO A 127 -2.21 -50.16 -33.81
CA PRO A 127 -3.26 -51.03 -33.29
C PRO A 127 -3.32 -52.36 -34.09
N GLU A 128 -2.18 -53.01 -34.25
CA GLU A 128 -2.12 -54.41 -34.66
C GLU A 128 -1.90 -55.24 -33.41
N LEU A 129 -2.99 -55.83 -32.87
CA LEU A 129 -2.97 -57.04 -32.05
C LEU A 129 -4.42 -57.52 -31.77
N ARG A 130 -5.00 -58.22 -32.74
CA ARG A 130 -6.05 -59.21 -32.44
C ARG A 130 -5.44 -60.51 -31.88
N GLY A 131 -4.42 -60.38 -31.03
CA GLY A 131 -3.66 -61.48 -30.44
C GLY A 131 -4.11 -61.82 -29.01
N LEU A 132 -3.40 -62.75 -28.38
CA LEU A 132 -3.62 -63.18 -27.00
C LEU A 132 -2.85 -62.32 -25.97
N SER A 133 -2.18 -61.25 -26.42
CA SER A 133 -1.49 -60.28 -25.57
C SER A 133 -2.44 -59.57 -24.59
N LEU A 134 -1.95 -59.29 -23.39
CA LEU A 134 -2.58 -58.38 -22.45
C LEU A 134 -1.52 -57.59 -21.67
N ASN A 135 -1.49 -56.28 -21.84
CA ASN A 135 -0.60 -55.41 -21.08
C ASN A 135 -1.40 -54.64 -20.00
N LEU A 136 -1.00 -54.77 -18.73
CA LEU A 136 -1.62 -54.08 -17.60
C LEU A 136 -1.14 -52.64 -17.40
N TYR A 137 -0.01 -52.26 -18.01
CA TYR A 137 0.56 -50.92 -17.90
C TYR A 137 -0.33 -49.88 -18.61
N PRO A 138 -0.52 -48.67 -18.03
CA PRO A 138 -1.26 -47.59 -18.69
C PRO A 138 -0.70 -47.23 -20.07
N HIS A 139 -1.50 -47.41 -21.12
CA HIS A 139 -1.06 -47.17 -22.49
C HIS A 139 -0.56 -45.73 -22.71
N VAL A 140 0.54 -45.56 -23.45
CA VAL A 140 1.29 -44.28 -23.58
C VAL A 140 0.43 -43.13 -24.10
N ASN A 141 -0.56 -43.38 -24.98
CA ASN A 141 -1.52 -42.34 -25.38
C ASN A 141 -2.27 -41.73 -24.18
N SER A 142 -2.67 -42.54 -23.19
CA SER A 142 -3.37 -42.07 -21.99
C SER A 142 -2.46 -41.18 -21.13
N LEU A 143 -1.23 -41.63 -20.89
CA LEU A 143 -0.21 -40.84 -20.17
C LEU A 143 0.08 -39.51 -20.89
N SER A 144 0.24 -39.53 -22.21
CA SER A 144 0.49 -38.32 -23.01
C SER A 144 -0.61 -37.26 -22.89
N ARG A 145 -1.87 -37.67 -22.66
CA ARG A 145 -3.00 -36.75 -22.42
C ARG A 145 -2.91 -36.09 -21.05
N VAL A 146 -2.49 -36.81 -20.01
CA VAL A 146 -2.33 -36.25 -18.66
C VAL A 146 -1.33 -35.10 -18.66
N TYR A 147 -0.17 -35.28 -19.30
CA TYR A 147 0.86 -34.25 -19.33
C TYR A 147 0.47 -33.06 -20.22
N GLU A 148 -0.20 -33.29 -21.36
CA GLU A 148 -0.78 -32.22 -22.19
C GLU A 148 -1.82 -31.41 -21.41
N GLN A 149 -2.66 -32.10 -20.65
CA GLN A 149 -3.67 -31.48 -19.81
C GLN A 149 -3.09 -30.69 -18.63
N LEU A 150 -2.09 -31.22 -17.91
CA LEU A 150 -1.41 -30.49 -16.84
C LEU A 150 -0.83 -29.16 -17.33
N VAL A 151 -0.14 -29.18 -18.48
CA VAL A 151 0.39 -27.98 -19.15
C VAL A 151 -0.73 -27.02 -19.57
N THR A 152 -1.91 -27.54 -19.96
CA THR A 152 -3.10 -26.74 -20.30
C THR A 152 -3.71 -26.04 -19.10
N GLU A 153 -4.00 -26.78 -18.03
CA GLU A 153 -4.63 -26.25 -16.81
C GLU A 153 -3.71 -25.26 -16.09
N TYR A 154 -2.40 -25.53 -16.06
CA TYR A 154 -1.39 -24.59 -15.57
C TYR A 154 -1.09 -23.42 -16.54
N LYS A 155 -1.68 -23.41 -17.75
CA LYS A 155 -1.57 -22.34 -18.76
C LYS A 155 -0.12 -22.04 -19.17
N TRP A 156 0.71 -23.08 -19.25
CA TRP A 156 2.11 -22.96 -19.65
C TRP A 156 2.23 -22.69 -21.16
N LYS A 157 2.83 -21.55 -21.51
CA LYS A 157 3.13 -21.15 -22.91
C LYS A 157 4.55 -21.49 -23.35
N SER A 158 5.50 -21.44 -22.42
CA SER A 158 6.91 -21.78 -22.68
C SER A 158 7.39 -22.74 -21.62
N PHE A 159 7.98 -23.86 -22.04
CA PHE A 159 8.48 -24.90 -21.15
C PHE A 159 9.63 -25.69 -21.81
N ALA A 160 10.52 -26.21 -20.97
CA ALA A 160 11.61 -27.09 -21.36
C ALA A 160 11.21 -28.55 -21.11
N ILE A 161 11.49 -29.44 -22.06
CA ILE A 161 11.36 -30.90 -21.89
C ILE A 161 12.78 -31.45 -21.76
N LEU A 162 13.13 -31.90 -20.57
CA LEU A 162 14.36 -32.64 -20.27
C LEU A 162 14.05 -34.13 -20.38
N TYR A 163 14.59 -34.79 -21.42
CA TYR A 163 14.25 -36.17 -21.77
C TYR A 163 15.47 -37.07 -21.83
N ASP A 164 15.27 -38.35 -21.49
CA ASP A 164 16.31 -39.38 -21.48
C ASP A 164 16.53 -39.99 -22.88
N ASN A 165 15.56 -40.77 -23.34
CA ASN A 165 15.66 -41.56 -24.57
C ASN A 165 14.60 -41.16 -25.61
N ILE A 166 14.58 -41.83 -26.76
CA ILE A 166 13.62 -41.55 -27.83
C ILE A 166 12.19 -41.92 -27.41
N ASP A 167 12.03 -42.92 -26.53
CA ASP A 167 10.74 -43.38 -26.03
C ASP A 167 10.07 -42.34 -25.11
N SER A 168 10.84 -41.55 -24.35
CA SER A 168 10.37 -40.33 -23.66
C SER A 168 9.66 -39.36 -24.60
N LEU A 169 10.16 -39.16 -25.81
CA LEU A 169 9.53 -38.26 -26.81
C LEU A 169 8.20 -38.82 -27.32
N ILE A 170 8.04 -40.15 -27.36
CA ILE A 170 6.75 -40.80 -27.68
C ILE A 170 5.72 -40.50 -26.58
N ARG A 171 6.12 -40.56 -25.30
CA ARG A 171 5.29 -40.16 -24.15
C ARG A 171 4.87 -38.69 -24.22
N MET A 172 5.76 -37.81 -24.70
CA MET A 172 5.51 -36.36 -24.82
C MET A 172 4.88 -35.91 -26.15
N ARG A 173 4.49 -36.83 -27.05
CA ARG A 173 4.04 -36.52 -28.42
C ARG A 173 2.94 -35.46 -28.53
N LEU A 174 1.99 -35.41 -27.59
CA LEU A 174 0.91 -34.40 -27.60
C LEU A 174 1.41 -33.01 -27.21
N LEU A 175 2.38 -32.91 -26.29
CA LEU A 175 3.05 -31.65 -25.94
C LEU A 175 3.90 -31.12 -27.09
N LEU A 176 4.61 -32.00 -27.80
CA LEU A 176 5.41 -31.61 -28.97
C LEU A 176 4.54 -31.03 -30.11
N LYS A 177 3.29 -31.48 -30.24
CA LYS A 177 2.31 -30.93 -31.19
C LYS A 177 1.80 -29.52 -30.85
N ARG A 178 2.03 -29.02 -29.62
CA ARG A 178 1.67 -27.64 -29.23
C ARG A 178 2.62 -26.59 -29.80
N TRP A 179 3.77 -26.99 -30.34
CA TRP A 179 4.72 -26.06 -30.96
C TRP A 179 4.03 -25.25 -32.08
N ASN A 180 3.82 -23.95 -31.84
CA ASN A 180 3.14 -23.06 -32.77
C ASN A 180 3.95 -21.77 -32.95
N VAL A 181 4.11 -21.36 -34.21
CA VAL A 181 4.77 -20.12 -34.64
C VAL A 181 4.16 -18.87 -33.99
N GLN A 182 2.94 -18.96 -33.46
CA GLN A 182 2.20 -17.87 -32.81
C GLN A 182 2.48 -17.66 -31.30
N GLY A 183 3.33 -18.47 -30.64
CA GLY A 183 3.87 -18.10 -29.33
C GLY A 183 4.11 -19.20 -28.29
N ASP A 184 3.65 -20.43 -28.53
CA ASP A 184 3.90 -21.55 -27.60
C ASP A 184 5.22 -22.26 -27.95
N SER A 185 6.14 -22.33 -26.99
CA SER A 185 7.52 -22.80 -27.16
C SER A 185 7.87 -23.96 -26.23
N ALA A 186 7.87 -25.17 -26.79
CA ALA A 186 8.37 -26.38 -26.15
C ALA A 186 9.81 -26.67 -26.62
N ILE A 187 10.81 -26.38 -25.79
CA ILE A 187 12.23 -26.62 -26.15
C ILE A 187 12.71 -27.93 -25.54
N MET A 188 13.30 -28.80 -26.36
CA MET A 188 13.76 -30.12 -25.95
C MET A 188 15.26 -30.11 -25.61
N PHE A 189 15.63 -30.72 -24.49
CA PHE A 189 17.00 -30.90 -24.02
C PHE A 189 17.21 -32.37 -23.67
N GLN A 190 18.25 -33.00 -24.21
CA GLN A 190 18.54 -34.40 -23.94
C GLN A 190 19.42 -34.53 -22.68
N LEU A 191 19.08 -35.49 -21.83
CA LEU A 191 19.98 -36.05 -20.84
C LEU A 191 21.02 -36.88 -21.60
N GLY A 192 22.28 -36.41 -21.63
CA GLY A 192 23.36 -37.16 -22.27
C GLY A 192 23.66 -38.47 -21.52
N GLU A 193 24.40 -39.36 -22.17
CA GLU A 193 24.85 -40.62 -21.55
C GLU A 193 25.56 -40.35 -20.20
N GLY A 194 25.15 -41.10 -19.17
CA GLY A 194 25.49 -40.85 -17.77
C GLY A 194 26.99 -41.03 -17.44
N PRO A 195 27.41 -40.69 -16.21
CA PRO A 195 26.58 -40.35 -15.04
C PRO A 195 26.36 -38.84 -14.82
N ASN A 196 26.79 -37.96 -15.73
CA ASN A 196 26.74 -36.51 -15.55
C ASN A 196 25.75 -35.82 -16.50
N TYR A 197 24.54 -35.62 -15.99
CA TYR A 197 23.39 -35.05 -16.71
C TYR A 197 23.34 -33.52 -16.70
N ARG A 198 24.27 -32.86 -15.98
CA ARG A 198 24.25 -31.41 -15.74
C ARG A 198 24.30 -30.55 -17.00
N LYS A 199 24.79 -31.07 -18.14
CA LYS A 199 24.94 -30.29 -19.38
C LYS A 199 23.59 -29.76 -19.88
N GLY A 200 22.59 -30.63 -20.06
CA GLY A 200 21.25 -30.21 -20.49
C GLY A 200 20.58 -29.28 -19.48
N MET A 201 20.80 -29.50 -18.19
CA MET A 201 20.31 -28.64 -17.11
C MET A 201 20.95 -27.24 -17.13
N GLN A 202 22.24 -27.13 -17.45
CA GLN A 202 22.94 -25.85 -17.62
C GLN A 202 22.44 -25.09 -18.85
N GLU A 203 22.15 -25.80 -19.94
CA GLU A 203 21.56 -25.23 -21.15
C GLU A 203 20.14 -24.68 -20.84
N ILE A 204 19.28 -25.42 -20.13
CA ILE A 204 17.97 -24.95 -19.61
C ILE A 204 18.14 -23.70 -18.73
N LYS A 205 19.12 -23.71 -17.81
CA LYS A 205 19.38 -22.56 -16.94
C LYS A 205 19.79 -21.33 -17.75
N SER A 206 20.56 -21.51 -18.82
CA SER A 206 20.97 -20.42 -19.72
C SER A 206 19.83 -19.88 -20.60
N SER A 207 18.83 -20.72 -20.94
CA SER A 207 17.66 -20.30 -21.72
C SER A 207 16.61 -19.53 -20.92
N ASN A 208 16.78 -19.41 -19.58
CA ASN A 208 15.90 -18.71 -18.65
C ASN A 208 14.41 -19.16 -18.73
N ILE A 209 14.19 -20.45 -18.98
CA ILE A 209 12.84 -21.06 -18.97
C ILE A 209 12.53 -21.56 -17.55
N GLU A 210 11.40 -21.13 -17.00
CA GLU A 210 11.01 -21.42 -15.61
C GLU A 210 10.19 -22.70 -15.45
N ASN A 211 9.49 -23.12 -16.51
CA ASN A 211 8.66 -24.33 -16.51
C ASN A 211 9.43 -25.49 -17.13
N ILE A 212 9.59 -26.60 -16.41
CA ILE A 212 10.41 -27.74 -16.80
C ILE A 212 9.58 -29.03 -16.68
N ILE A 213 9.68 -29.92 -17.66
CA ILE A 213 9.16 -31.27 -17.64
C ILE A 213 10.35 -32.23 -17.66
N ILE A 214 10.43 -33.15 -16.70
CA ILE A 214 11.50 -34.15 -16.59
C ILE A 214 10.92 -35.53 -16.87
N ASP A 215 11.38 -36.17 -17.95
CA ASP A 215 11.05 -37.54 -18.34
C ASP A 215 12.32 -38.39 -18.45
N CYS A 216 12.47 -39.36 -17.55
CA CYS A 216 13.60 -40.29 -17.51
C CYS A 216 13.20 -41.59 -16.80
N SER A 217 14.03 -42.63 -16.94
CA SER A 217 13.83 -43.89 -16.22
C SER A 217 13.94 -43.70 -14.70
N ILE A 218 13.29 -44.57 -13.92
CA ILE A 218 13.36 -44.52 -12.45
C ILE A 218 14.79 -44.77 -11.92
N GLU A 219 15.61 -45.52 -12.68
CA GLU A 219 16.99 -45.84 -12.36
C GLU A 219 17.89 -44.59 -12.29
N ILE A 220 17.67 -43.62 -13.19
CA ILE A 220 18.48 -42.40 -13.26
C ILE A 220 17.81 -41.19 -12.59
N LEU A 221 16.50 -41.25 -12.33
CA LEU A 221 15.71 -40.11 -11.83
C LEU A 221 16.25 -39.53 -10.51
N ASP A 222 16.72 -40.36 -9.57
CA ASP A 222 17.33 -39.90 -8.31
C ASP A 222 18.58 -39.03 -8.55
N GLU A 223 19.51 -39.50 -9.38
CA GLU A 223 20.70 -38.73 -9.77
C GLU A 223 20.37 -37.50 -10.63
N VAL A 224 19.34 -37.57 -11.48
CA VAL A 224 18.83 -36.43 -12.24
C VAL A 224 18.28 -35.35 -11.30
N LEU A 225 17.49 -35.70 -10.27
CA LEU A 225 16.96 -34.74 -9.29
C LEU A 225 18.07 -34.14 -8.41
N LYS A 226 19.01 -34.96 -7.93
CA LYS A 226 20.20 -34.49 -7.19
C LYS A 226 21.01 -33.48 -8.02
N GLN A 227 21.25 -33.78 -9.29
CA GLN A 227 22.01 -32.91 -10.19
C GLN A 227 21.21 -31.65 -10.58
N ALA A 228 19.88 -31.73 -10.70
CA ALA A 228 19.02 -30.56 -10.92
C ALA A 228 19.05 -29.60 -9.72
N GLN A 229 19.04 -30.12 -8.48
CA GLN A 229 19.25 -29.31 -7.26
C GLN A 229 20.63 -28.64 -7.26
N GLN A 230 21.69 -29.37 -7.62
CA GLN A 230 23.07 -28.86 -7.68
C GLN A 230 23.28 -27.78 -8.76
N VAL A 231 22.58 -27.88 -9.89
CA VAL A 231 22.56 -26.83 -10.93
C VAL A 231 21.66 -25.66 -10.51
N GLY A 232 20.75 -25.86 -9.56
CA GLY A 232 19.80 -24.87 -9.09
C GLY A 232 18.62 -24.69 -10.04
N LEU A 233 18.08 -25.80 -10.57
CA LEU A 233 16.79 -25.89 -11.26
C LEU A 233 15.65 -26.33 -10.32
N LEU A 234 15.98 -26.79 -9.11
CA LEU A 234 15.03 -27.04 -8.04
C LEU A 234 15.13 -25.89 -7.03
N SER A 235 14.43 -24.80 -7.33
CA SER A 235 14.22 -23.67 -6.41
C SER A 235 12.85 -23.04 -6.66
N ASP A 236 12.40 -22.20 -5.73
CA ASP A 236 11.25 -21.28 -5.81
C ASP A 236 10.90 -20.69 -7.20
N LYS A 237 11.90 -20.32 -8.00
CA LYS A 237 11.73 -19.79 -9.36
C LYS A 237 11.12 -20.80 -10.34
N TYR A 238 11.41 -22.09 -10.17
CA TYR A 238 11.12 -23.12 -11.15
C TYR A 238 9.86 -23.92 -10.82
N LYS A 239 9.16 -24.33 -11.87
CA LYS A 239 7.98 -25.21 -11.80
C LYS A 239 8.31 -26.48 -12.57
N VAL A 240 8.26 -27.62 -11.89
CA VAL A 240 8.79 -28.89 -12.40
C VAL A 240 7.69 -29.94 -12.41
N ILE A 241 7.42 -30.53 -13.58
CA ILE A 241 6.58 -31.72 -13.71
C ILE A 241 7.51 -32.92 -13.91
N VAL A 242 7.49 -33.87 -12.98
CA VAL A 242 8.14 -35.18 -13.15
C VAL A 242 7.10 -36.18 -13.67
N THR A 243 7.43 -36.88 -14.75
CA THR A 243 6.47 -37.70 -15.48
C THR A 243 6.42 -39.16 -15.00
N SER A 244 7.50 -39.64 -14.38
CA SER A 244 7.61 -41.00 -13.82
C SER A 244 6.53 -41.26 -12.78
N LEU A 245 5.83 -42.39 -12.93
CA LEU A 245 4.76 -42.81 -12.01
C LEU A 245 5.29 -43.27 -10.64
N ASP A 246 6.59 -43.52 -10.55
CA ASP A 246 7.30 -44.04 -9.38
C ASP A 246 8.02 -42.95 -8.57
N LEU A 247 7.78 -41.66 -8.84
CA LEU A 247 8.35 -40.54 -8.09
C LEU A 247 8.22 -40.69 -6.56
N GLN A 248 7.13 -41.30 -6.09
CA GLN A 248 6.85 -41.52 -4.66
C GLN A 248 7.81 -42.51 -3.96
N THR A 249 8.57 -43.29 -4.73
CA THR A 249 9.51 -44.29 -4.21
C THR A 249 10.87 -43.69 -3.85
N LEU A 250 11.15 -42.47 -4.34
CA LEU A 250 12.40 -41.74 -4.10
C LEU A 250 12.35 -40.93 -2.80
N ASP A 251 13.51 -40.68 -2.21
CA ASP A 251 13.64 -39.70 -1.14
C ASP A 251 13.57 -38.28 -1.72
N LEU A 252 12.54 -37.54 -1.31
CA LEU A 252 12.30 -36.16 -1.72
C LEU A 252 12.54 -35.15 -0.60
N GLU A 253 12.92 -35.58 0.61
CA GLU A 253 13.25 -34.69 1.74
C GLU A 253 14.25 -33.57 1.35
N PRO A 254 15.32 -33.82 0.57
CA PRO A 254 16.27 -32.78 0.15
C PRO A 254 15.64 -31.63 -0.66
N TYR A 255 14.48 -31.85 -1.28
CA TYR A 255 13.85 -30.90 -2.20
C TYR A 255 12.65 -30.18 -1.56
N GLN A 256 12.06 -30.71 -0.49
CA GLN A 256 10.87 -30.15 0.18
C GLN A 256 11.05 -28.69 0.63
N TYR A 257 12.25 -28.34 1.10
CA TYR A 257 12.58 -27.01 1.61
C TYR A 257 13.20 -26.07 0.55
N SER A 258 13.30 -26.49 -0.72
CA SER A 258 13.86 -25.67 -1.80
C SER A 258 12.91 -24.59 -2.34
N GLY A 259 11.63 -24.66 -1.95
CA GLY A 259 10.56 -23.79 -2.47
C GLY A 259 10.07 -24.14 -3.89
N VAL A 260 10.68 -25.12 -4.55
CA VAL A 260 10.31 -25.53 -5.92
C VAL A 260 8.86 -25.99 -6.01
N ASN A 261 8.15 -25.57 -7.06
CA ASN A 261 6.83 -26.11 -7.33
C ASN A 261 6.97 -27.41 -8.14
N LEU A 262 7.20 -28.53 -7.43
CA LEU A 262 7.32 -29.86 -8.02
C LEU A 262 5.99 -30.59 -7.99
N THR A 263 5.51 -30.96 -9.17
CA THR A 263 4.31 -31.79 -9.41
C THR A 263 4.75 -33.14 -9.98
N GLY A 264 4.13 -34.21 -9.50
CA GLY A 264 4.28 -35.56 -10.04
C GLY A 264 2.93 -36.19 -10.36
N VAL A 265 2.99 -37.34 -11.03
CA VAL A 265 1.84 -38.21 -11.29
C VAL A 265 2.15 -39.58 -10.69
N ARG A 266 1.18 -40.24 -10.06
CA ARG A 266 1.34 -41.62 -9.56
C ARG A 266 0.10 -42.48 -9.87
N LEU A 267 0.30 -43.79 -10.03
CA LEU A 267 -0.77 -44.76 -10.28
C LEU A 267 -1.27 -45.46 -9.00
N ILE A 268 -0.40 -45.65 -8.03
CA ILE A 268 -0.72 -46.31 -6.76
C ILE A 268 -1.03 -45.23 -5.72
N ASP A 269 -2.14 -45.33 -5.00
CA ASP A 269 -2.38 -44.52 -3.79
C ASP A 269 -1.90 -45.29 -2.54
N PRO A 270 -0.83 -44.84 -1.85
CA PRO A 270 -0.36 -45.43 -0.59
C PRO A 270 -1.40 -45.38 0.54
N LYS A 271 -2.49 -44.62 0.39
CA LYS A 271 -3.59 -44.51 1.36
C LYS A 271 -4.74 -45.49 1.09
N ASP A 272 -4.71 -46.25 -0.01
CA ASP A 272 -5.75 -47.25 -0.29
C ASP A 272 -5.71 -48.38 0.77
N SER A 273 -6.88 -48.76 1.27
CA SER A 273 -7.03 -49.84 2.25
C SER A 273 -6.57 -51.20 1.69
N VAL A 274 -6.72 -51.43 0.39
CA VAL A 274 -6.27 -52.67 -0.28
C VAL A 274 -4.74 -52.72 -0.33
N VAL A 275 -4.10 -51.61 -0.69
CA VAL A 275 -2.64 -51.51 -0.77
C VAL A 275 -2.03 -51.69 0.62
N THR A 276 -2.53 -50.97 1.62
CA THR A 276 -2.04 -51.06 3.01
C THR A 276 -2.29 -52.42 3.64
N GLU A 277 -3.45 -53.05 3.43
CA GLU A 277 -3.73 -54.38 3.97
C GLU A 277 -2.84 -55.47 3.35
N ILE A 278 -2.60 -55.43 2.04
CA ILE A 278 -1.73 -56.42 1.37
C ILE A 278 -0.26 -56.17 1.74
N LEU A 279 0.18 -54.91 1.82
CA LEU A 279 1.53 -54.55 2.28
C LEU A 279 1.81 -55.12 3.67
N GLU A 280 0.92 -54.92 4.66
CA GLU A 280 1.13 -55.44 6.02
C GLU A 280 1.12 -56.99 6.08
N ARG A 281 0.43 -57.68 5.16
CA ARG A 281 0.51 -59.16 5.04
C ARG A 281 1.86 -59.65 4.51
N TYR A 282 2.48 -58.90 3.59
CA TYR A 282 3.69 -59.31 2.85
C TYR A 282 4.94 -58.49 3.17
N LYS A 283 4.87 -57.58 4.16
CA LYS A 283 5.92 -56.63 4.57
C LYS A 283 7.33 -57.22 4.59
N ILE A 284 7.48 -58.38 5.25
CA ILE A 284 8.75 -59.10 5.41
C ILE A 284 9.21 -59.76 4.10
N GLU A 285 8.29 -60.24 3.26
CA GLU A 285 8.64 -60.88 1.97
C GLU A 285 9.04 -59.84 0.90
N TRP A 286 8.49 -58.63 0.98
CA TRP A 286 8.73 -57.56 0.02
C TRP A 286 9.91 -56.67 0.43
N GLY A 287 10.16 -56.52 1.74
CA GLY A 287 11.20 -55.63 2.27
C GLY A 287 10.83 -54.16 2.21
N LEU A 288 9.53 -53.84 2.26
CA LEU A 288 8.98 -52.49 2.14
C LEU A 288 8.31 -52.11 3.46
N ASP A 289 8.71 -50.98 4.05
CA ASP A 289 8.15 -50.50 5.32
C ASP A 289 6.88 -49.66 5.12
N HIS A 290 6.78 -48.96 3.99
CA HIS A 290 5.73 -48.00 3.67
C HIS A 290 5.17 -48.25 2.27
N ALA A 291 3.85 -48.06 2.09
CA ALA A 291 3.18 -48.25 0.80
C ALA A 291 3.70 -47.31 -0.32
N SER A 292 4.28 -46.15 0.04
CA SER A 292 4.90 -45.22 -0.92
C SER A 292 6.12 -45.79 -1.64
N GLN A 293 6.77 -46.81 -1.07
CA GLN A 293 7.95 -47.46 -1.66
C GLN A 293 7.58 -48.49 -2.74
N LEU A 294 6.28 -48.73 -2.98
CA LEU A 294 5.82 -49.71 -3.96
C LEU A 294 5.90 -49.12 -5.38
N GLN A 295 6.71 -49.78 -6.23
CA GLN A 295 6.84 -49.47 -7.65
C GLN A 295 5.67 -50.01 -8.49
N VAL A 296 5.41 -49.36 -9.63
CA VAL A 296 4.30 -49.65 -10.53
C VAL A 296 4.40 -51.02 -11.19
N GLU A 297 5.50 -51.37 -11.86
CA GLU A 297 5.60 -52.65 -12.60
C GLU A 297 5.50 -53.89 -11.68
N PRO A 298 6.15 -53.94 -10.50
CA PRO A 298 5.93 -55.02 -9.53
C PRO A 298 4.47 -55.07 -9.00
N ALA A 299 3.81 -53.93 -8.79
CA ALA A 299 2.41 -53.90 -8.37
C ALA A 299 1.45 -54.39 -9.47
N LEU A 300 1.71 -54.02 -10.73
CA LEU A 300 0.97 -54.52 -11.90
C LEU A 300 1.15 -56.03 -12.05
N MET A 301 2.32 -56.60 -11.76
CA MET A 301 2.55 -58.05 -11.79
C MET A 301 1.74 -58.79 -10.73
N PHE A 302 1.56 -58.19 -9.54
CA PHE A 302 0.66 -58.73 -8.53
C PHE A 302 -0.79 -58.75 -9.05
N ASP A 303 -1.26 -57.63 -9.60
CA ASP A 303 -2.61 -57.48 -10.16
C ASP A 303 -2.87 -58.40 -11.36
N ALA A 304 -1.86 -58.64 -12.21
CA ALA A 304 -1.92 -59.52 -13.37
C ALA A 304 -2.31 -60.96 -12.99
N VAL A 305 -1.64 -61.51 -11.96
CA VAL A 305 -1.94 -62.85 -11.44
C VAL A 305 -3.33 -62.91 -10.79
N GLN A 306 -3.75 -61.84 -10.09
CA GLN A 306 -5.08 -61.73 -9.47
C GLN A 306 -6.21 -61.66 -10.52
N LEU A 307 -5.98 -60.97 -11.63
CA LEU A 307 -6.89 -60.91 -12.77
C LEU A 307 -6.98 -62.28 -13.47
N PHE A 308 -5.83 -62.88 -13.79
CA PHE A 308 -5.74 -64.19 -14.43
C PHE A 308 -6.48 -65.27 -13.63
N ALA A 309 -6.30 -65.30 -12.30
CA ALA A 309 -6.97 -66.27 -11.44
C ALA A 309 -8.51 -66.17 -11.49
N ARG A 310 -9.06 -64.95 -11.53
CA ARG A 310 -10.50 -64.70 -11.66
C ARG A 310 -11.02 -65.07 -13.05
N ALA A 311 -10.29 -64.74 -14.11
CA ALA A 311 -10.64 -65.13 -15.48
C ALA A 311 -10.65 -66.65 -15.66
N LEU A 312 -9.65 -67.32 -15.11
CA LEU A 312 -9.56 -68.78 -15.11
C LEU A 312 -10.69 -69.44 -14.30
N LYS A 313 -11.15 -68.79 -13.22
CA LYS A 313 -12.34 -69.24 -12.47
C LYS A 313 -13.60 -69.12 -13.30
N GLN A 314 -13.88 -67.96 -13.91
CA GLN A 314 -15.08 -67.78 -14.75
C GLN A 314 -15.10 -68.73 -15.95
N LEU A 315 -13.94 -68.95 -16.59
CA LEU A 315 -13.81 -69.92 -17.68
C LEU A 315 -14.08 -71.35 -17.21
N LYS A 316 -13.63 -71.74 -16.00
CA LYS A 316 -13.90 -73.06 -15.39
C LYS A 316 -15.37 -73.28 -15.01
N ASP A 317 -16.09 -72.22 -14.62
CA ASP A 317 -17.52 -72.29 -14.34
C ASP A 317 -18.33 -72.48 -15.64
N ALA A 318 -17.87 -71.88 -16.74
CA ALA A 318 -18.52 -71.95 -18.04
C ALA A 318 -18.17 -73.22 -18.85
N MET A 319 -16.94 -73.73 -18.74
CA MET A 319 -16.40 -74.82 -19.55
C MET A 319 -15.43 -75.70 -18.75
N LYS A 320 -15.33 -76.99 -19.11
CA LYS A 320 -14.35 -77.90 -18.51
C LYS A 320 -12.95 -77.61 -19.08
N VAL A 321 -12.20 -76.74 -18.39
CA VAL A 321 -10.82 -76.38 -18.77
C VAL A 321 -9.82 -77.46 -18.39
N ASP A 322 -9.17 -78.06 -19.38
CA ASP A 322 -7.97 -78.88 -19.21
C ASP A 322 -6.79 -78.20 -19.95
N VAL A 323 -5.65 -78.04 -19.27
CA VAL A 323 -4.41 -77.48 -19.85
C VAL A 323 -3.68 -78.59 -20.61
N LYS A 324 -3.20 -78.27 -21.82
CA LYS A 324 -2.43 -79.17 -22.68
C LYS A 324 -0.93 -78.84 -22.62
N LYS A 325 -0.09 -79.82 -22.93
CA LYS A 325 1.32 -79.62 -23.31
C LYS A 325 1.35 -79.31 -24.80
N LEU A 326 2.15 -78.34 -25.24
CA LEU A 326 2.12 -77.83 -26.60
C LEU A 326 3.54 -77.81 -27.19
N PRO A 327 3.76 -78.37 -28.39
CA PRO A 327 5.02 -78.22 -29.08
C PRO A 327 5.19 -76.79 -29.59
N CYS A 328 6.42 -76.28 -29.52
CA CYS A 328 6.77 -74.91 -29.91
C CYS A 328 6.70 -74.65 -31.44
N ASP A 329 6.50 -75.70 -32.25
CA ASP A 329 6.45 -75.62 -33.71
C ASP A 329 5.08 -75.16 -34.26
N GLY A 330 4.08 -74.98 -33.39
CA GLY A 330 2.74 -74.53 -33.76
C GLY A 330 1.84 -75.61 -34.37
N THR A 331 2.22 -76.90 -34.30
CA THR A 331 1.40 -78.01 -34.81
C THR A 331 0.12 -78.25 -33.99
N GLU A 332 0.16 -77.98 -32.68
CA GLU A 332 -1.01 -77.99 -31.80
C GLU A 332 -1.23 -76.63 -31.13
N ARG A 333 -2.47 -76.35 -30.74
CA ARG A 333 -2.88 -75.10 -30.09
C ARG A 333 -3.82 -75.35 -28.93
N TRP A 334 -3.89 -74.41 -27.99
CA TRP A 334 -4.78 -74.53 -26.84
C TRP A 334 -6.16 -73.92 -27.11
N GLU A 335 -7.16 -74.79 -27.31
CA GLU A 335 -8.58 -74.51 -27.57
C GLU A 335 -9.26 -73.51 -26.60
N HIS A 336 -8.63 -73.17 -25.47
CA HIS A 336 -9.18 -72.30 -24.44
C HIS A 336 -8.40 -70.98 -24.26
N GLY A 337 -7.23 -70.79 -24.87
CA GLY A 337 -6.40 -69.62 -24.62
C GLY A 337 -7.04 -68.31 -25.07
N LEU A 338 -7.60 -68.28 -26.29
CA LEU A 338 -8.34 -67.11 -26.78
C LEU A 338 -9.57 -66.80 -25.92
N SER A 339 -10.29 -67.84 -25.46
CA SER A 339 -11.41 -67.68 -24.53
C SER A 339 -10.95 -67.09 -23.19
N LEU A 340 -9.82 -67.55 -22.65
CA LEU A 340 -9.26 -67.04 -21.40
C LEU A 340 -8.82 -65.57 -21.50
N SER A 341 -8.15 -65.18 -22.59
CA SER A 341 -7.84 -63.77 -22.89
C SER A 341 -9.10 -62.91 -22.96
N ASN A 342 -10.14 -63.38 -23.65
CA ASN A 342 -11.42 -62.66 -23.72
C ASN A 342 -12.09 -62.51 -22.34
N PHE A 343 -12.04 -63.54 -21.48
CA PHE A 343 -12.48 -63.42 -20.08
C PHE A 343 -11.65 -62.36 -19.33
N MET A 344 -10.32 -62.38 -19.44
CA MET A 344 -9.44 -61.38 -18.81
C MET A 344 -9.77 -59.95 -19.26
N ARG A 345 -10.09 -59.73 -20.55
CA ARG A 345 -10.51 -58.39 -21.06
C ARG A 345 -11.88 -57.96 -20.55
N SER A 346 -12.79 -58.92 -20.33
CA SER A 346 -14.17 -58.66 -19.89
C SER A 346 -14.35 -58.43 -18.39
N ILE A 347 -13.39 -58.86 -17.57
CA ILE A 347 -13.48 -58.81 -16.11
C ILE A 347 -13.00 -57.46 -15.60
N GLU A 348 -13.76 -56.89 -14.68
CA GLU A 348 -13.34 -55.76 -13.86
C GLU A 348 -12.84 -56.30 -12.53
N THR A 349 -11.65 -55.87 -12.10
CA THR A 349 -11.10 -56.26 -10.79
C THR A 349 -10.39 -55.09 -10.12
N ARG A 350 -10.36 -55.07 -8.79
CA ARG A 350 -9.63 -54.05 -8.01
C ARG A 350 -8.39 -54.68 -7.39
N GLY A 351 -7.24 -54.05 -7.64
CA GLY A 351 -5.93 -54.50 -7.18
C GLY A 351 -5.15 -53.37 -6.50
N LEU A 352 -3.83 -53.53 -6.44
CA LEU A 352 -2.89 -52.54 -5.88
C LEU A 352 -2.85 -51.26 -6.71
N THR A 353 -3.10 -51.37 -8.02
CA THR A 353 -3.13 -50.23 -8.96
C THR A 353 -4.54 -49.68 -9.20
N GLY A 354 -5.46 -49.85 -8.25
CA GLY A 354 -6.85 -49.41 -8.37
C GLY A 354 -7.70 -50.36 -9.22
N LEU A 355 -8.62 -49.82 -10.04
CA LEU A 355 -9.45 -50.63 -10.92
C LEU A 355 -8.67 -51.04 -12.19
N VAL A 356 -8.71 -52.33 -12.49
CA VAL A 356 -8.16 -52.94 -13.72
C VAL A 356 -9.34 -53.37 -14.60
N LYS A 357 -9.36 -52.84 -15.82
CA LYS A 357 -10.37 -53.08 -16.87
C LYS A 357 -9.71 -52.86 -18.23
N PHE A 358 -10.17 -53.54 -19.28
CA PHE A 358 -9.62 -53.41 -20.64
C PHE A 358 -10.66 -52.95 -21.65
N ASP A 359 -10.18 -52.45 -22.79
CA ASP A 359 -10.99 -52.32 -24.01
C ASP A 359 -11.00 -53.63 -24.83
N ARG A 360 -11.53 -53.55 -26.05
CA ARG A 360 -11.62 -54.69 -26.98
C ARG A 360 -10.26 -55.07 -27.56
N ASP A 361 -9.34 -54.11 -27.63
CA ASP A 361 -8.03 -54.26 -28.25
C ASP A 361 -6.97 -54.75 -27.24
N GLY A 362 -7.32 -54.78 -25.95
CA GLY A 362 -6.50 -55.33 -24.88
C GLY A 362 -5.73 -54.28 -24.08
N PHE A 363 -6.01 -52.99 -24.27
CA PHE A 363 -5.40 -51.91 -23.50
C PHE A 363 -6.20 -51.60 -22.23
N ARG A 364 -5.51 -51.24 -21.16
CA ARG A 364 -6.14 -50.85 -19.90
C ARG A 364 -6.95 -49.55 -20.06
N THR A 365 -8.20 -49.57 -19.60
CA THR A 365 -9.13 -48.43 -19.57
C THR A 365 -9.56 -48.07 -18.15
N ASN A 366 -10.23 -46.93 -17.99
CA ASN A 366 -10.56 -46.33 -16.70
C ASN A 366 -9.31 -46.16 -15.80
N ILE A 367 -8.21 -45.73 -16.42
CA ILE A 367 -6.98 -45.36 -15.74
C ILE A 367 -7.27 -44.13 -14.89
N GLN A 368 -7.04 -44.26 -13.59
CA GLN A 368 -7.14 -43.24 -12.55
C GLN A 368 -5.71 -42.91 -12.10
N LEU A 369 -5.34 -41.63 -12.14
CA LEU A 369 -4.00 -41.17 -11.79
C LEU A 369 -4.09 -40.03 -10.78
N ASP A 370 -3.34 -40.16 -9.69
CA ASP A 370 -3.20 -39.12 -8.70
C ASP A 370 -2.19 -38.07 -9.18
N ILE A 371 -2.58 -36.80 -9.10
CA ILE A 371 -1.66 -35.68 -9.26
C ILE A 371 -1.20 -35.27 -7.87
N VAL A 372 0.10 -35.37 -7.64
CA VAL A 372 0.75 -35.09 -6.36
C VAL A 372 1.64 -33.86 -6.46
N HIS A 373 1.75 -33.13 -5.37
CA HIS A 373 2.61 -31.96 -5.24
C HIS A 373 3.52 -32.15 -4.03
N LEU A 374 4.79 -31.74 -4.17
CA LEU A 374 5.76 -31.79 -3.09
C LEU A 374 5.56 -30.60 -2.15
N ALA A 375 5.07 -30.87 -0.94
CA ALA A 375 4.95 -29.90 0.14
C ALA A 375 6.01 -30.14 1.23
N GLU A 376 6.08 -29.25 2.22
CA GLU A 376 6.99 -29.36 3.38
C GLU A 376 6.79 -30.61 4.26
N ASN A 377 5.70 -31.36 4.03
CA ASN A 377 5.39 -32.64 4.68
C ASN A 377 5.39 -33.84 3.70
N GLY A 378 6.07 -33.69 2.56
CA GLY A 378 6.15 -34.70 1.50
C GLY A 378 5.08 -34.56 0.42
N LEU A 379 4.82 -35.65 -0.31
CA LEU A 379 3.88 -35.66 -1.43
C LEU A 379 2.41 -35.62 -0.97
N LYS A 380 1.72 -34.52 -1.28
CA LYS A 380 0.27 -34.33 -1.06
C LYS A 380 -0.47 -34.54 -2.38
N LYS A 381 -1.51 -35.41 -2.40
CA LYS A 381 -2.47 -35.49 -3.52
C LYS A 381 -3.23 -34.17 -3.61
N ILE A 382 -3.19 -33.52 -4.78
CA ILE A 382 -3.87 -32.25 -5.06
C ILE A 382 -4.94 -32.36 -6.14
N GLY A 383 -4.96 -33.45 -6.90
CA GLY A 383 -5.97 -33.69 -7.92
C GLY A 383 -6.00 -35.15 -8.36
N GLU A 384 -6.99 -35.48 -9.15
CA GLU A 384 -7.18 -36.80 -9.73
C GLU A 384 -7.52 -36.66 -11.22
N TRP A 385 -6.90 -37.49 -12.05
CA TRP A 385 -7.17 -37.56 -13.48
C TRP A 385 -7.78 -38.92 -13.81
N ASN A 386 -8.87 -38.92 -14.59
CA ASN A 386 -9.48 -40.15 -15.08
C ASN A 386 -9.64 -40.10 -16.61
N SER A 387 -9.10 -41.12 -17.29
CA SER A 387 -9.21 -41.34 -18.73
C SER A 387 -10.63 -41.33 -19.33
N THR A 388 -11.69 -41.51 -18.52
CA THR A 388 -13.09 -41.57 -18.97
C THR A 388 -13.90 -40.30 -18.71
N MET A 389 -13.50 -39.47 -17.74
CA MET A 389 -14.30 -38.33 -17.28
C MET A 389 -13.98 -37.03 -18.04
N GLY A 390 -14.27 -37.04 -19.34
CA GLY A 390 -14.32 -35.84 -20.17
C GLY A 390 -13.01 -35.05 -20.28
N GLU A 391 -11.87 -35.71 -20.05
CA GLU A 391 -10.52 -35.11 -20.07
C GLU A 391 -10.45 -33.86 -19.19
N LYS A 392 -10.84 -34.01 -17.91
CA LYS A 392 -10.70 -33.01 -16.86
C LYS A 392 -9.97 -33.57 -15.64
N ILE A 393 -9.04 -32.78 -15.11
CA ILE A 393 -8.46 -33.01 -13.79
C ILE A 393 -9.50 -32.57 -12.76
N ASP A 394 -9.93 -33.48 -11.90
CA ASP A 394 -10.69 -33.15 -10.72
C ASP A 394 -9.70 -32.69 -9.64
N TRP A 395 -9.49 -31.38 -9.57
CA TRP A 395 -8.66 -30.78 -8.54
C TRP A 395 -9.37 -30.92 -7.19
N ILE A 396 -8.69 -31.51 -6.21
CA ILE A 396 -9.19 -31.58 -4.84
C ILE A 396 -9.26 -30.14 -4.33
N SER A 397 -10.45 -29.55 -4.43
CA SER A 397 -10.74 -28.28 -3.81
C SER A 397 -10.42 -28.40 -2.32
N GLU A 398 -9.70 -27.44 -1.76
CA GLU A 398 -9.45 -27.38 -0.33
C GLU A 398 -10.76 -27.03 0.40
N SER A 399 -11.57 -28.05 0.61
CA SER A 399 -12.87 -28.03 1.27
C SER A 399 -12.80 -28.86 2.55
N GLY A 400 -12.44 -28.22 3.66
CA GLY A 400 -12.53 -28.87 4.98
C GLY A 400 -11.79 -28.13 6.08
N ASP A 401 -10.52 -27.82 5.86
CA ASP A 401 -9.68 -27.09 6.82
C ASP A 401 -9.03 -25.87 6.17
N GLN A 402 -9.30 -24.71 6.77
CA GLN A 402 -8.80 -23.39 6.39
C GLN A 402 -9.20 -22.83 5.01
N LYS A 403 -10.50 -22.82 4.73
CA LYS A 403 -11.15 -21.53 4.40
C LYS A 403 -11.36 -20.71 5.67
N SER A 404 -10.25 -20.34 6.31
CA SER A 404 -10.24 -19.14 7.13
C SER A 404 -10.43 -17.95 6.18
N ASN A 405 -10.95 -16.83 6.70
CA ASN A 405 -10.60 -15.52 6.14
C ASN A 405 -9.15 -15.21 6.54
N GLY A 406 -8.23 -16.06 6.08
CA GLY A 406 -6.80 -15.94 6.23
C GLY A 406 -6.27 -15.33 4.95
N LEU A 407 -5.87 -14.06 5.02
CA LEU A 407 -5.29 -13.36 3.87
C LEU A 407 -4.05 -14.13 3.39
N ALA A 408 -3.80 -14.18 2.08
CA ALA A 408 -2.72 -15.00 1.50
C ALA A 408 -1.29 -14.58 1.96
N ILE A 409 -1.25 -13.44 2.66
CA ILE A 409 -0.09 -12.77 3.24
C ILE A 409 0.23 -13.22 4.68
N GLN A 410 -0.70 -13.92 5.37
CA GLN A 410 -0.56 -14.28 6.78
C GLN A 410 0.69 -15.15 7.05
N ASN A 411 1.39 -14.85 8.14
CA ASN A 411 2.65 -15.48 8.58
C ASN A 411 3.83 -15.41 7.58
N ARG A 412 3.70 -14.75 6.41
CA ARG A 412 4.84 -14.49 5.52
C ARG A 412 5.70 -13.34 6.07
N THR A 413 6.99 -13.33 5.73
CA THR A 413 7.90 -12.22 6.06
C THR A 413 8.21 -11.41 4.80
N LEU A 414 7.70 -10.19 4.71
CA LEU A 414 7.89 -9.31 3.55
C LEU A 414 9.09 -8.36 3.72
N ILE A 415 9.78 -8.07 2.63
CA ILE A 415 10.85 -7.08 2.55
C ILE A 415 10.24 -5.73 2.17
N VAL A 416 10.29 -4.78 3.10
CA VAL A 416 9.68 -3.45 2.96
C VAL A 416 10.77 -2.39 2.84
N LEU A 417 10.81 -1.69 1.71
CA LEU A 417 11.73 -0.57 1.47
C LEU A 417 11.19 0.74 2.06
N ILE A 418 12.06 1.49 2.74
CA ILE A 418 11.80 2.82 3.31
C ILE A 418 12.93 3.81 2.94
N ALA A 419 12.61 5.10 2.79
CA ALA A 419 13.61 6.17 2.75
C ALA A 419 13.65 6.91 4.09
N LEU A 420 14.83 7.36 4.49
CA LEU A 420 15.02 8.15 5.72
C LEU A 420 14.64 9.63 5.52
N THR A 421 13.39 9.88 5.11
CA THR A 421 12.80 11.22 4.97
C THR A 421 11.93 11.54 6.20
N LYS A 422 12.10 12.72 6.79
CA LYS A 422 11.26 13.18 7.92
C LYS A 422 9.87 13.61 7.42
N PRO A 423 8.76 13.30 8.12
CA PRO A 423 8.61 12.38 9.25
C PRO A 423 8.31 10.92 8.85
N TYR A 424 8.33 10.61 7.55
CA TYR A 424 7.91 9.34 6.97
C TYR A 424 8.67 8.13 7.56
N ALA A 425 9.99 8.17 7.56
CA ALA A 425 10.81 7.28 8.38
C ALA A 425 12.10 7.97 8.85
N MET A 426 12.45 7.75 10.11
CA MET A 426 13.57 8.34 10.82
C MET A 426 14.28 7.26 11.63
N ARG A 427 15.54 7.50 12.02
CA ARG A 427 16.19 6.66 13.02
C ARG A 427 15.67 7.03 14.41
N LYS A 428 15.28 6.00 15.17
CA LYS A 428 14.81 6.16 16.55
C LYS A 428 15.97 6.58 17.44
N GLU A 429 15.77 7.66 18.20
CA GLU A 429 16.76 8.13 19.18
C GLU A 429 16.66 7.28 20.45
N SER A 430 17.75 6.59 20.78
CA SER A 430 17.83 5.65 21.89
C SER A 430 19.25 5.59 22.43
N MET A 431 19.40 5.44 23.74
CA MET A 431 20.70 5.21 24.39
C MET A 431 21.17 3.74 24.23
N ILE A 432 20.26 2.82 23.87
CA ILE A 432 20.59 1.41 23.60
C ILE A 432 20.65 1.14 22.10
N THR A 433 21.55 0.25 21.68
CA THR A 433 21.67 -0.21 20.30
C THR A 433 20.50 -1.13 19.94
N LEU A 434 19.50 -0.60 19.25
CA LEU A 434 18.34 -1.36 18.76
C LEU A 434 18.71 -2.20 17.54
N SER A 435 18.07 -3.35 17.37
CA SER A 435 18.25 -4.28 16.25
C SER A 435 16.98 -4.44 15.41
N GLY A 436 17.11 -4.92 14.17
CA GLY A 436 15.96 -5.18 13.29
C GLY A 436 15.15 -3.91 12.94
N ASN A 437 13.82 -4.02 13.02
CA ASN A 437 12.89 -2.95 12.64
C ASN A 437 12.84 -1.81 13.67
N GLU A 438 13.07 -2.09 14.96
CA GLU A 438 12.95 -1.11 16.05
C GLU A 438 13.91 0.09 15.94
N ARG A 439 14.92 -0.02 15.07
CA ARG A 439 15.85 1.06 14.72
C ARG A 439 15.17 2.26 14.05
N TYR A 440 13.97 2.05 13.49
CA TYR A 440 13.24 3.05 12.72
C TYR A 440 11.94 3.45 13.39
N GLU A 441 11.55 4.70 13.23
CA GLU A 441 10.28 5.26 13.68
C GLU A 441 9.77 6.30 12.65
N GLY A 442 8.47 6.50 12.51
CA GLY A 442 7.92 7.50 11.60
C GLY A 442 6.51 7.17 11.13
N PHE A 443 5.94 8.07 10.32
CA PHE A 443 4.57 7.95 9.81
C PHE A 443 4.36 6.69 8.96
N CYS A 444 5.28 6.37 8.05
CA CYS A 444 5.21 5.17 7.21
C CYS A 444 5.54 3.89 8.00
N VAL A 445 6.40 3.98 9.01
CA VAL A 445 6.74 2.86 9.90
C VAL A 445 5.53 2.47 10.76
N ASP A 446 4.81 3.44 11.31
CA ASP A 446 3.56 3.20 12.04
C ASP A 446 2.47 2.64 11.12
N ILE A 447 2.31 3.17 9.89
CA ILE A 447 1.32 2.63 8.94
C ILE A 447 1.60 1.17 8.58
N ILE A 448 2.83 0.79 8.22
CA ILE A 448 3.11 -0.61 7.88
C ILE A 448 2.95 -1.53 9.10
N GLN A 449 3.20 -1.02 10.31
CA GLN A 449 2.95 -1.75 11.56
C GLN A 449 1.45 -2.01 11.81
N GLU A 450 0.57 -1.04 11.54
CA GLU A 450 -0.89 -1.23 11.63
C GLU A 450 -1.41 -2.17 10.53
N ILE A 451 -0.94 -2.02 9.29
CA ILE A 451 -1.29 -2.93 8.18
C ILE A 451 -0.82 -4.36 8.52
N SER A 452 0.39 -4.53 9.08
CA SER A 452 0.91 -5.82 9.57
C SER A 452 0.03 -6.42 10.67
N GLN A 453 -0.54 -5.61 11.56
CA GLN A 453 -1.47 -6.08 12.60
C GLN A 453 -2.84 -6.48 12.05
N ILE A 454 -3.38 -5.77 11.05
CA ILE A 454 -4.64 -6.12 10.37
C ILE A 454 -4.48 -7.39 9.52
N LEU A 455 -3.35 -7.49 8.80
CA LEU A 455 -3.12 -8.54 7.80
C LEU A 455 -2.32 -9.75 8.33
N HIS A 456 -1.83 -9.69 9.57
CA HIS A 456 -1.01 -10.70 10.26
C HIS A 456 0.20 -11.23 9.46
N PHE A 457 0.92 -10.34 8.77
CA PHE A 457 2.23 -10.65 8.15
C PHE A 457 3.39 -10.06 8.95
N ASN A 458 4.54 -10.73 8.92
CA ASN A 458 5.80 -10.22 9.43
C ASN A 458 6.50 -9.38 8.36
N TYR A 459 7.36 -8.44 8.75
CA TYR A 459 8.09 -7.63 7.78
C TYR A 459 9.51 -7.31 8.24
N THR A 460 10.38 -6.97 7.29
CA THR A 460 11.74 -6.48 7.54
C THR A 460 11.97 -5.15 6.82
N LEU A 461 12.44 -4.15 7.57
CA LEU A 461 12.69 -2.80 7.04
C LEU A 461 14.10 -2.69 6.43
N GLN A 462 14.16 -2.43 5.12
CA GLN A 462 15.39 -2.12 4.40
C GLN A 462 15.40 -0.65 3.98
N VAL A 463 16.54 0.02 4.17
CA VAL A 463 16.69 1.45 3.85
C VAL A 463 17.25 1.63 2.45
N GLU A 464 16.58 2.42 1.62
CA GLU A 464 17.05 2.85 0.30
C GLU A 464 17.05 4.39 0.22
N LYS A 465 18.04 4.98 -0.46
CA LYS A 465 18.22 6.45 -0.50
C LYS A 465 17.41 7.14 -1.58
N SER A 466 17.05 6.43 -2.65
CA SER A 466 16.35 6.99 -3.81
C SER A 466 15.06 6.23 -4.07
N THR A 467 13.97 6.96 -4.25
CA THR A 467 12.68 6.41 -4.70
C THR A 467 12.80 5.75 -6.08
N GLY A 468 13.63 6.32 -6.94
CA GLY A 468 13.99 5.74 -8.24
C GLY A 468 13.71 6.64 -9.42
N LYS A 469 14.56 6.52 -10.44
CA LYS A 469 14.47 7.26 -11.71
C LYS A 469 14.62 6.31 -12.89
N LEU A 470 13.82 6.51 -13.93
CA LEU A 470 13.93 5.83 -15.21
C LEU A 470 15.15 6.35 -15.99
N ILE A 471 16.11 5.48 -16.26
CA ILE A 471 17.24 5.78 -17.14
C ILE A 471 16.75 5.62 -18.59
N LYS A 472 16.62 6.74 -19.31
CA LYS A 472 16.04 6.76 -20.67
C LYS A 472 16.76 5.83 -21.66
N ASP A 473 18.08 5.70 -21.54
CA ASP A 473 18.91 4.94 -22.47
C ASP A 473 18.79 3.41 -22.29
N THR A 474 18.57 2.95 -21.05
CA THR A 474 18.48 1.52 -20.72
C THR A 474 17.05 1.04 -20.44
N LYS A 475 16.09 1.97 -20.33
CA LYS A 475 14.73 1.74 -19.82
C LYS A 475 14.67 1.02 -18.45
N LYS A 476 15.75 1.07 -17.66
CA LYS A 476 15.78 0.48 -16.31
C LYS A 476 15.49 1.54 -15.25
N TRP A 477 14.73 1.13 -14.25
CA TRP A 477 14.53 1.89 -13.02
C TRP A 477 15.70 1.68 -12.05
N THR A 478 15.97 2.72 -11.27
CA THR A 478 16.94 2.73 -10.17
C THR A 478 16.21 2.86 -8.83
N GLY A 479 16.93 2.83 -7.70
CA GLY A 479 16.34 3.04 -6.38
C GLY A 479 15.31 1.98 -5.99
N MET A 480 14.33 2.37 -5.15
CA MET A 480 13.29 1.45 -4.65
C MET A 480 12.49 0.78 -5.76
N LEU A 481 12.05 1.56 -6.75
CA LEU A 481 11.28 1.03 -7.88
C LEU A 481 12.10 0.01 -8.68
N GLY A 482 13.40 0.26 -8.89
CA GLY A 482 14.30 -0.71 -9.52
C GLY A 482 14.37 -2.04 -8.76
N LYS A 483 14.43 -2.00 -7.43
CA LYS A 483 14.48 -3.20 -6.57
C LYS A 483 13.19 -4.01 -6.56
N ILE A 484 12.03 -3.34 -6.53
CA ILE A 484 10.72 -4.01 -6.62
C ILE A 484 10.56 -4.70 -7.98
N ILE A 485 10.98 -4.04 -9.07
CA ILE A 485 10.91 -4.60 -10.43
C ILE A 485 11.88 -5.78 -10.60
N ALA A 486 12.98 -5.82 -9.82
CA ALA A 486 13.99 -6.87 -9.84
C ALA A 486 13.76 -8.02 -8.84
N ASP A 487 12.61 -8.05 -8.15
CA ASP A 487 12.31 -9.02 -7.07
C ASP A 487 13.29 -9.01 -5.88
N GLU A 488 14.01 -7.91 -5.65
CA GLU A 488 14.87 -7.73 -4.47
C GLU A 488 14.07 -7.31 -3.21
N ALA A 489 12.82 -6.84 -3.38
CA ALA A 489 11.92 -6.46 -2.30
C ALA A 489 10.44 -6.51 -2.74
N ASP A 490 9.54 -6.86 -1.83
CA ASP A 490 8.11 -7.04 -2.13
C ASP A 490 7.37 -5.71 -2.34
N MET A 491 7.74 -4.67 -1.58
CA MET A 491 7.03 -3.40 -1.54
C MET A 491 7.89 -2.23 -1.02
N ALA A 492 7.47 -1.00 -1.32
CA ALA A 492 8.04 0.23 -0.76
C ALA A 492 6.95 1.12 -0.15
N ILE A 493 7.23 1.66 1.04
CA ILE A 493 6.38 2.64 1.73
C ILE A 493 7.22 3.85 2.16
N THR A 494 6.95 5.00 1.54
CA THR A 494 7.61 6.28 1.84
C THR A 494 6.74 7.43 1.28
N ASP A 495 7.29 8.63 1.25
CA ASP A 495 6.88 9.80 0.46
C ASP A 495 6.88 9.57 -1.08
N LEU A 496 6.26 8.47 -1.54
CA LEU A 496 6.26 8.06 -2.94
C LEU A 496 4.99 8.53 -3.65
N THR A 497 5.09 9.65 -4.36
CA THR A 497 4.02 10.18 -5.21
C THR A 497 3.59 9.18 -6.27
N ILE A 498 2.29 8.88 -6.35
CA ILE A 498 1.70 8.13 -7.47
C ILE A 498 1.78 8.98 -8.74
N THR A 499 2.29 8.43 -9.83
CA THR A 499 2.44 9.11 -11.13
C THR A 499 2.33 8.09 -12.26
N SER A 500 1.74 8.47 -13.39
CA SER A 500 1.55 7.59 -14.56
C SER A 500 2.83 6.91 -15.06
N GLU A 501 3.97 7.62 -15.09
CA GLU A 501 5.29 7.05 -15.48
C GLU A 501 5.74 5.90 -14.55
N ARG A 502 5.34 5.92 -13.28
CA ARG A 502 5.65 4.85 -12.30
C ARG A 502 4.63 3.71 -12.39
N GLU A 503 3.35 4.05 -12.52
CA GLU A 503 2.24 3.10 -12.58
C GLU A 503 2.29 2.17 -13.82
N GLU A 504 3.01 2.55 -14.87
CA GLU A 504 3.33 1.67 -16.01
C GLU A 504 4.17 0.43 -15.58
N TYR A 505 5.04 0.56 -14.57
CA TYR A 505 6.02 -0.46 -14.17
C TYR A 505 5.76 -1.12 -12.81
N VAL A 506 5.04 -0.45 -11.91
CA VAL A 506 4.64 -0.96 -10.58
C VAL A 506 3.15 -0.74 -10.36
N ASP A 507 2.56 -1.46 -9.40
CA ASP A 507 1.21 -1.16 -8.93
C ASP A 507 1.27 -0.36 -7.63
N PHE A 508 0.30 0.53 -7.45
CA PHE A 508 0.14 1.31 -6.22
C PHE A 508 -1.13 0.90 -5.49
N THR A 509 -1.10 0.94 -4.15
CA THR A 509 -2.33 0.97 -3.37
C THR A 509 -3.10 2.27 -3.62
N ASN A 510 -4.38 2.27 -3.24
CA ASN A 510 -5.13 3.48 -2.95
C ASN A 510 -4.27 4.44 -2.10
N PRO A 511 -4.32 5.76 -2.36
CA PRO A 511 -3.47 6.71 -1.67
C PRO A 511 -3.83 6.75 -0.17
N PHE A 512 -2.83 6.52 0.68
CA PHE A 512 -3.00 6.61 2.13
C PHE A 512 -2.91 8.05 2.64
N LEU A 513 -2.36 8.97 1.84
CA LEU A 513 -2.27 10.39 2.16
C LEU A 513 -2.45 11.23 0.89
N ASN A 514 -3.55 11.98 0.83
CA ASN A 514 -3.80 12.96 -0.22
C ASN A 514 -3.09 14.29 0.09
N LEU A 515 -2.54 14.92 -0.95
CA LEU A 515 -1.69 16.11 -0.88
C LEU A 515 -1.64 16.80 -2.25
N GLY A 516 -0.91 17.91 -2.34
CA GLY A 516 -0.59 18.55 -3.61
C GLY A 516 0.66 19.39 -3.51
N ILE A 517 1.15 19.95 -4.61
CA ILE A 517 2.22 20.94 -4.59
C ILE A 517 1.67 22.21 -3.95
N SER A 518 2.41 22.81 -3.03
CA SER A 518 2.11 24.13 -2.47
C SER A 518 3.39 24.94 -2.30
N ILE A 519 3.24 26.23 -1.96
CA ILE A 519 4.34 27.20 -1.90
C ILE A 519 4.72 27.44 -0.44
N LEU A 520 5.97 27.15 -0.11
CA LEU A 520 6.60 27.61 1.13
C LEU A 520 7.25 28.97 0.88
N TYR A 521 6.91 29.96 1.70
CA TYR A 521 7.55 31.28 1.69
C TYR A 521 7.78 31.80 3.11
N LYS A 522 8.75 32.69 3.31
CA LYS A 522 8.93 33.38 4.59
C LYS A 522 7.64 34.09 5.02
N LYS A 523 7.35 34.03 6.31
CA LYS A 523 6.15 34.59 6.92
C LYS A 523 6.16 36.11 6.77
N PRO A 524 5.05 36.76 6.40
CA PRO A 524 5.05 38.21 6.24
C PRO A 524 5.27 38.88 7.59
N SER A 525 6.22 39.80 7.66
CA SER A 525 6.37 40.68 8.82
C SER A 525 5.18 41.63 8.90
N LYS A 526 4.60 41.81 10.09
CA LYS A 526 3.63 42.89 10.35
C LYS A 526 4.25 44.21 9.90
N GLU A 527 3.57 44.97 9.05
CA GLU A 527 4.04 46.30 8.68
C GLU A 527 4.05 47.20 9.93
N ALA A 528 5.06 48.05 10.04
CA ALA A 528 5.11 49.01 11.14
C ALA A 528 3.96 50.02 10.97
N PRO A 529 3.12 50.26 12.01
CA PRO A 529 2.01 51.19 11.89
C PRO A 529 2.53 52.59 11.55
N SER A 530 1.87 53.22 10.58
CA SER A 530 2.27 54.56 10.12
C SER A 530 2.09 55.60 11.22
N LEU A 531 2.94 56.65 11.23
CA LEU A 531 2.87 57.73 12.23
C LEU A 531 1.52 58.46 12.27
N PHE A 532 0.72 58.40 11.20
CA PHE A 532 -0.60 59.01 11.10
C PHE A 532 -1.75 58.00 11.24
N SER A 533 -1.49 56.84 11.85
CA SER A 533 -2.49 55.78 12.13
C SER A 533 -3.77 56.29 12.79
N PHE A 534 -3.66 57.31 13.66
CA PHE A 534 -4.80 57.93 14.35
C PHE A 534 -5.79 58.67 13.41
N LEU A 535 -5.41 58.97 12.17
CA LEU A 535 -6.33 59.56 11.19
C LEU A 535 -7.16 58.51 10.42
N LEU A 536 -6.70 57.26 10.39
CA LEU A 536 -7.32 56.14 9.66
C LEU A 536 -8.74 55.69 10.12
N PRO A 537 -9.22 55.94 11.37
CA PRO A 537 -10.58 55.56 11.79
C PRO A 537 -11.71 56.21 10.98
N PHE A 538 -11.40 57.28 10.24
CA PHE A 538 -12.27 57.95 9.29
C PHE A 538 -11.57 58.10 7.93
N SER A 539 -12.32 57.99 6.83
CA SER A 539 -11.80 58.30 5.51
C SER A 539 -11.50 59.80 5.37
N ASN A 540 -10.61 60.16 4.45
CA ASN A 540 -10.27 61.56 4.15
C ASN A 540 -11.53 62.40 3.82
N GLU A 541 -12.54 61.80 3.20
CA GLU A 541 -13.82 62.44 2.89
C GLU A 541 -14.57 62.87 4.15
N VAL A 542 -14.68 61.98 5.15
CA VAL A 542 -15.34 62.28 6.44
C VAL A 542 -14.62 63.40 7.17
N TRP A 543 -13.28 63.44 7.13
CA TRP A 543 -12.49 64.55 7.68
C TRP A 543 -12.82 65.90 7.00
N PHE A 544 -12.92 65.94 5.66
CA PHE A 544 -13.32 67.16 4.95
C PHE A 544 -14.76 67.59 5.27
N TYR A 545 -15.71 66.65 5.36
CA TYR A 545 -17.08 66.96 5.78
C TYR A 545 -17.16 67.49 7.23
N LEU A 546 -16.34 66.97 8.15
CA LEU A 546 -16.26 67.47 9.53
C LEU A 546 -15.76 68.92 9.61
N ILE A 547 -14.72 69.25 8.84
CA ILE A 547 -14.20 70.63 8.72
C ILE A 547 -15.26 71.56 8.12
N GLY A 548 -15.97 71.11 7.08
CA GLY A 548 -17.08 71.86 6.48
C GLY A 548 -18.21 72.13 7.48
N ALA A 549 -18.66 71.10 8.20
CA ALA A 549 -19.71 71.22 9.23
C ALA A 549 -19.30 72.17 10.37
N TYR A 550 -18.05 72.08 10.84
CA TYR A 550 -17.50 72.99 11.84
C TYR A 550 -17.58 74.47 11.43
N VAL A 551 -17.17 74.79 10.19
CA VAL A 551 -17.23 76.17 9.67
C VAL A 551 -18.68 76.64 9.54
N VAL A 552 -19.57 75.81 8.97
CA VAL A 552 -20.99 76.15 8.80
C VAL A 552 -21.67 76.39 10.14
N VAL A 553 -21.49 75.54 11.14
CA VAL A 553 -22.12 75.70 12.46
C VAL A 553 -21.55 76.92 13.21
N SER A 554 -20.26 77.20 13.11
CA SER A 554 -19.66 78.42 13.69
C SER A 554 -20.25 79.69 13.09
N LEU A 555 -20.45 79.73 11.77
CA LEU A 555 -21.10 80.84 11.08
C LEU A 555 -22.59 80.95 11.45
N LEU A 556 -23.32 79.84 11.53
CA LEU A 556 -24.73 79.83 11.94
C LEU A 556 -24.91 80.30 13.39
N LEU A 557 -24.02 79.93 14.32
CA LEU A 557 -24.04 80.43 15.69
C LEU A 557 -23.70 81.93 15.76
N PHE A 558 -22.74 82.41 14.96
CA PHE A 558 -22.45 83.85 14.86
C PHE A 558 -23.65 84.65 14.32
N ILE A 559 -24.29 84.19 13.24
CA ILE A 559 -25.43 84.86 12.62
C ILE A 559 -26.65 84.83 13.54
N ASN A 560 -27.02 83.66 14.07
CA ASN A 560 -28.18 83.54 14.97
C ASN A 560 -27.94 84.22 16.32
N GLY A 561 -26.70 84.21 16.83
CA GLY A 561 -26.32 84.98 18.01
C GLY A 561 -26.55 86.47 17.82
N ARG A 562 -26.21 87.04 16.65
CA ARG A 562 -26.47 88.44 16.32
C ARG A 562 -27.95 88.76 16.09
N LEU A 563 -28.70 87.85 15.47
CA LEU A 563 -30.12 88.04 15.17
C LEU A 563 -31.04 87.83 16.40
N CYS A 564 -30.63 87.05 17.40
CA CYS A 564 -31.45 86.76 18.57
C CYS A 564 -31.37 87.90 19.60
N PRO A 565 -32.48 88.59 19.94
CA PRO A 565 -32.45 89.70 20.91
C PRO A 565 -31.99 89.25 22.31
N ALA A 566 -32.29 88.00 22.69
CA ALA A 566 -31.96 87.44 24.01
C ALA A 566 -30.47 87.14 24.24
N GLU A 567 -29.61 87.29 23.23
CA GLU A 567 -28.15 87.14 23.35
C GLU A 567 -27.41 88.48 23.54
N TRP A 568 -28.16 89.60 23.49
CA TRP A 568 -27.63 90.94 23.70
C TRP A 568 -27.77 91.33 25.17
N ASN A 569 -26.70 91.13 25.94
CA ASN A 569 -26.68 91.40 27.38
C ASN A 569 -26.11 92.78 27.68
N ASN A 570 -26.59 93.37 28.78
CA ASN A 570 -25.99 94.54 29.39
C ASN A 570 -24.73 94.12 30.18
N PRO A 571 -23.53 94.66 29.86
CA PRO A 571 -22.30 94.31 30.57
C PRO A 571 -22.21 94.88 32.00
N TYR A 572 -23.08 95.83 32.37
CA TYR A 572 -23.13 96.45 33.70
C TYR A 572 -24.54 96.32 34.29
N PRO A 573 -24.83 95.27 35.08
CA PRO A 573 -26.17 95.01 35.65
C PRO A 573 -26.73 96.12 36.55
N CYS A 574 -25.90 97.07 36.96
CA CYS A 574 -26.25 98.17 37.85
C CYS A 574 -26.72 99.44 37.12
N ILE A 575 -26.79 99.43 35.79
CA ILE A 575 -27.22 100.56 34.97
C ILE A 575 -28.38 100.08 34.08
N GLU A 576 -29.60 100.55 34.33
CA GLU A 576 -30.80 100.06 33.62
C GLU A 576 -30.85 100.50 32.14
N GLU A 577 -30.37 101.69 31.82
CA GLU A 577 -30.22 102.21 30.46
C GLU A 577 -28.73 102.28 30.07
N THR A 578 -28.26 101.40 29.19
CA THR A 578 -26.87 101.40 28.70
C THR A 578 -26.79 101.72 27.21
N GLU A 579 -25.82 102.57 26.84
CA GLU A 579 -25.58 102.99 25.44
C GLU A 579 -25.06 101.83 24.55
N THR A 580 -24.58 100.72 25.13
CA THR A 580 -24.01 99.59 24.39
C THR A 580 -24.39 98.24 24.99
N LEU A 581 -25.11 97.42 24.22
CA LEU A 581 -25.31 95.99 24.51
C LEU A 581 -24.13 95.17 23.97
N GLN A 582 -23.72 94.14 24.70
CA GLN A 582 -22.66 93.22 24.29
C GLN A 582 -23.22 91.83 23.96
N ASN A 583 -22.68 91.22 22.90
CA ASN A 583 -23.08 89.90 22.42
C ASN A 583 -21.90 88.94 22.54
N GLN A 584 -22.11 87.79 23.20
CA GLN A 584 -21.04 86.83 23.51
C GLN A 584 -20.55 86.08 22.27
N PHE A 585 -21.41 85.92 21.25
CA PHE A 585 -21.06 85.28 19.97
C PHE A 585 -20.40 86.28 19.01
N SER A 586 -19.13 86.59 19.28
CA SER A 586 -18.21 87.13 18.27
C SER A 586 -17.76 86.02 17.31
N MET A 587 -17.29 86.36 16.09
CA MET A 587 -16.83 85.34 15.13
C MET A 587 -15.77 84.41 15.75
N LYS A 588 -14.76 84.97 16.43
CA LYS A 588 -13.72 84.20 17.16
C LYS A 588 -14.35 83.28 18.21
N ASN A 589 -15.29 83.80 18.99
CA ASN A 589 -15.96 83.08 20.07
C ASN A 589 -16.86 81.94 19.54
N SER A 590 -17.52 82.11 18.39
CA SER A 590 -18.34 81.06 17.76
C SER A 590 -17.48 79.92 17.22
N PHE A 591 -16.33 80.21 16.62
CA PHE A 591 -15.34 79.19 16.22
C PHE A 591 -14.74 78.48 17.44
N TRP A 592 -14.52 79.20 18.55
CA TRP A 592 -14.03 78.64 19.82
C TRP A 592 -15.06 77.72 20.51
N PHE A 593 -16.33 78.15 20.57
CA PHE A 593 -17.44 77.36 21.09
C PHE A 593 -17.62 76.04 20.32
N ALA A 594 -17.56 76.13 18.98
CA ALA A 594 -17.74 74.96 18.13
C ALA A 594 -16.60 73.93 18.29
N ILE A 595 -15.34 74.37 18.43
CA ILE A 595 -14.20 73.43 18.61
C ILE A 595 -14.15 72.84 20.01
N GLY A 596 -14.45 73.62 21.06
CA GLY A 596 -14.58 73.12 22.44
C GLY A 596 -15.68 72.06 22.59
N SER A 597 -16.72 72.13 21.76
CA SER A 597 -17.78 71.11 21.66
C SER A 597 -17.29 69.81 21.00
N ILE A 598 -16.50 69.87 19.91
CA ILE A 598 -15.91 68.68 19.28
C ILE A 598 -14.93 67.99 20.26
N MET A 599 -14.12 68.78 20.98
CA MET A 599 -13.13 68.28 21.94
C MET A 599 -13.72 67.79 23.28
N GLN A 600 -15.05 67.84 23.46
CA GLN A 600 -15.76 67.47 24.69
C GLN A 600 -15.32 68.23 25.97
N GLN A 601 -14.61 69.36 25.83
CA GLN A 601 -14.17 70.19 26.95
C GLN A 601 -15.21 71.26 27.35
N GLY A 602 -16.19 71.51 26.47
CA GLY A 602 -17.18 72.56 26.64
C GLY A 602 -16.65 73.94 26.25
N SER A 603 -17.38 74.99 26.66
CA SER A 603 -17.00 76.39 26.48
C SER A 603 -17.50 77.18 27.68
N GLU A 604 -16.79 78.24 28.05
CA GLU A 604 -17.23 79.22 29.04
C GLU A 604 -18.48 80.00 28.58
N ILE A 605 -18.70 80.05 27.25
CA ILE A 605 -19.82 80.75 26.62
C ILE A 605 -21.02 79.81 26.53
N ALA A 606 -22.11 80.17 27.20
CA ALA A 606 -23.37 79.42 27.17
C ALA A 606 -24.44 80.17 26.36
N PRO A 607 -25.10 79.55 25.36
CA PRO A 607 -26.19 80.17 24.62
C PRO A 607 -27.41 80.44 25.52
N ILE A 608 -27.99 81.63 25.38
CA ILE A 608 -29.09 82.12 26.21
C ILE A 608 -30.43 81.99 25.46
N GLY A 609 -30.44 82.33 24.17
CA GLY A 609 -31.61 82.29 23.31
C GLY A 609 -32.09 80.87 22.98
N ILE A 610 -33.38 80.71 22.72
CA ILE A 610 -33.95 79.40 22.35
C ILE A 610 -33.39 78.88 21.02
N SER A 611 -33.18 79.76 20.04
CA SER A 611 -32.67 79.42 18.70
C SER A 611 -31.20 78.99 18.71
N THR A 612 -30.36 79.72 19.46
CA THR A 612 -28.94 79.40 19.65
C THR A 612 -28.75 78.13 20.47
N ARG A 613 -29.57 77.92 21.52
CA ARG A 613 -29.63 76.65 22.26
C ARG A 613 -30.00 75.47 21.37
N MET A 614 -30.95 75.63 20.44
CA MET A 614 -31.34 74.55 19.52
C MET A 614 -30.17 74.15 18.61
N ILE A 615 -29.49 75.14 18.00
CA ILE A 615 -28.31 74.90 17.16
C ILE A 615 -27.18 74.23 17.98
N ALA A 616 -26.90 74.74 19.19
CA ALA A 616 -25.91 74.15 20.08
C ALA A 616 -26.26 72.70 20.48
N SER A 617 -27.53 72.41 20.78
CA SER A 617 -27.99 71.07 21.15
C SER A 617 -27.84 70.07 20.00
N CYS A 618 -28.22 70.46 18.79
CA CYS A 618 -28.00 69.65 17.58
C CYS A 618 -26.50 69.43 17.30
N TRP A 619 -25.67 70.46 17.49
CA TRP A 619 -24.21 70.36 17.34
C TRP A 619 -23.58 69.43 18.37
N TRP A 620 -23.99 69.52 19.64
CA TRP A 620 -23.52 68.64 20.71
C TRP A 620 -23.91 67.18 20.46
N PHE A 621 -25.13 66.92 20.00
CA PHE A 621 -25.57 65.57 19.61
C PHE A 621 -24.75 65.01 18.45
N PHE A 622 -24.48 65.82 17.42
CA PHE A 622 -23.59 65.45 16.32
C PHE A 622 -22.16 65.15 16.80
N CYS A 623 -21.57 66.03 17.63
CA CYS A 623 -20.24 65.84 18.19
C CYS A 623 -20.15 64.55 19.04
N LEU A 624 -21.18 64.26 19.84
CA LEU A 624 -21.25 63.04 20.66
C LEU A 624 -21.21 61.79 19.79
N ILE A 625 -22.02 61.72 18.72
CA ILE A 625 -22.02 60.60 17.78
C ILE A 625 -20.65 60.48 17.07
N MET A 626 -20.12 61.58 16.53
CA MET A 626 -18.86 61.57 15.79
C MET A 626 -17.68 61.12 16.66
N VAL A 627 -17.53 61.65 17.88
CA VAL A 627 -16.44 61.24 18.77
C VAL A 627 -16.63 59.79 19.23
N SER A 628 -17.86 59.36 19.53
CA SER A 628 -18.12 57.96 19.90
C SER A 628 -17.81 56.98 18.77
N SER A 629 -18.13 57.33 17.52
CA SER A 629 -17.77 56.52 16.34
C SER A 629 -16.26 56.51 16.11
N TYR A 630 -15.57 57.64 16.29
CA TYR A 630 -14.12 57.73 16.20
C TYR A 630 -13.43 56.84 17.25
N THR A 631 -13.86 56.89 18.51
CA THR A 631 -13.25 56.08 19.58
C THR A 631 -13.50 54.58 19.39
N ALA A 632 -14.69 54.19 18.91
CA ALA A 632 -15.00 52.81 18.56
C ALA A 632 -14.14 52.28 17.40
N ASN A 633 -14.06 53.04 16.29
CA ASN A 633 -13.27 52.65 15.12
C ASN A 633 -11.77 52.65 15.43
N LEU A 634 -11.27 53.61 16.22
CA LEU A 634 -9.87 53.65 16.65
C LEU A 634 -9.51 52.43 17.52
N ALA A 635 -10.38 52.02 18.44
CA ALA A 635 -10.18 50.82 19.24
C ALA A 635 -10.17 49.54 18.39
N ALA A 636 -11.05 49.44 17.38
CA ALA A 636 -11.04 48.33 16.42
C ALA A 636 -9.78 48.32 15.54
N PHE A 637 -9.30 49.49 15.10
CA PHE A 637 -8.10 49.59 14.26
C PHE A 637 -6.82 49.28 15.06
N LEU A 638 -6.72 49.75 16.30
CA LEU A 638 -5.58 49.47 17.18
C LEU A 638 -5.51 48.01 17.67
N THR A 639 -6.57 47.21 17.45
CA THR A 639 -6.61 45.77 17.77
C THR A 639 -6.48 44.88 16.53
N THR A 640 -6.45 45.43 15.32
CA THR A 640 -6.38 44.68 14.06
C THR A 640 -5.08 44.92 13.31
N ASP A 641 -4.06 44.11 13.63
CA ASP A 641 -2.83 44.04 12.83
C ASP A 641 -3.14 43.44 11.45
N THR A 642 -2.98 44.23 10.38
CA THR A 642 -3.08 43.72 9.02
C THR A 642 -1.79 43.00 8.60
N ILE A 643 -1.93 41.77 8.10
CA ILE A 643 -0.82 40.98 7.56
C ILE A 643 -0.93 41.05 6.03
N VAL A 644 -0.02 41.78 5.39
CA VAL A 644 0.03 41.89 3.92
C VAL A 644 0.86 40.73 3.37
N GLN A 645 0.26 39.85 2.58
CA GLN A 645 1.02 38.79 1.87
C GLN A 645 1.66 39.35 0.58
N PRO A 646 2.92 39.02 0.27
CA PRO A 646 3.59 39.55 -0.93
C PRO A 646 3.03 39.06 -2.26
N PHE A 647 2.30 37.94 -2.27
CA PHE A 647 1.53 37.39 -3.38
C PHE A 647 0.50 36.41 -2.83
N ASP A 648 -0.67 36.34 -3.44
CA ASP A 648 -1.72 35.39 -3.04
C ASP A 648 -1.61 34.09 -3.84
N ASN A 649 -1.50 34.18 -5.16
CA ASN A 649 -1.60 33.01 -6.04
C ASN A 649 -0.35 32.78 -6.90
N VAL A 650 -0.28 31.60 -7.52
CA VAL A 650 0.90 31.15 -8.27
C VAL A 650 1.05 31.92 -9.60
N GLU A 651 -0.05 32.42 -10.16
CA GLU A 651 -0.03 33.26 -11.36
C GLU A 651 0.58 34.63 -11.09
N GLU A 652 0.32 35.18 -9.91
CA GLU A 652 0.93 36.42 -9.44
C GLU A 652 2.41 36.23 -9.14
N LEU A 653 2.80 35.12 -8.50
CA LEU A 653 4.20 34.72 -8.33
C LEU A 653 4.92 34.58 -9.68
N ALA A 654 4.30 33.94 -10.68
CA ALA A 654 4.87 33.79 -12.02
C ALA A 654 5.04 35.13 -12.75
N LYS A 655 4.15 36.11 -12.50
CA LYS A 655 4.24 37.49 -13.04
C LYS A 655 5.27 38.34 -12.28
N LYS A 656 5.38 38.20 -10.96
CA LYS A 656 6.28 38.97 -10.07
C LYS A 656 7.73 38.47 -10.14
N LYS A 657 8.46 38.90 -11.18
CA LYS A 657 9.90 38.58 -11.41
C LYS A 657 10.88 38.97 -10.28
N ASN A 658 10.43 39.66 -9.24
CA ASN A 658 11.27 40.02 -8.09
C ASN A 658 11.49 38.86 -7.09
N ILE A 659 10.58 37.88 -7.07
CA ILE A 659 10.65 36.72 -6.16
C ILE A 659 11.15 35.53 -6.98
N LYS A 660 12.24 34.90 -6.53
CA LYS A 660 12.75 33.68 -7.15
C LYS A 660 11.85 32.49 -6.75
N TYR A 661 11.68 31.51 -7.62
CA TYR A 661 10.95 30.28 -7.28
C TYR A 661 11.57 29.03 -7.90
N GLY A 662 11.42 27.90 -7.22
CA GLY A 662 12.07 26.66 -7.62
C GLY A 662 11.60 25.42 -6.86
N ALA A 663 12.15 24.25 -7.23
CA ALA A 663 11.76 22.93 -6.74
C ALA A 663 12.99 21.99 -6.61
N LYS A 664 12.79 20.77 -6.09
CA LYS A 664 13.83 19.73 -5.98
C LYS A 664 14.16 19.08 -7.33
N ALA A 665 15.44 18.98 -7.69
CA ALA A 665 15.94 18.63 -9.03
C ALA A 665 15.47 17.28 -9.59
N ASP A 666 15.29 16.28 -8.72
CA ASP A 666 14.81 14.93 -9.06
C ASP A 666 13.44 14.63 -8.40
N GLY A 667 12.68 15.67 -8.05
CA GLY A 667 11.35 15.56 -7.43
C GLY A 667 10.20 15.42 -8.43
N SER A 668 9.12 14.78 -7.98
CA SER A 668 7.81 14.73 -8.65
C SER A 668 7.31 16.12 -9.04
N THR A 669 7.51 17.11 -8.17
CA THR A 669 7.17 18.54 -8.38
C THR A 669 7.90 19.14 -9.58
N TYR A 670 9.21 19.00 -9.71
CA TYR A 670 9.96 19.55 -10.84
C TYR A 670 9.54 18.88 -12.15
N LYS A 671 9.28 17.57 -12.12
CA LYS A 671 8.79 16.80 -13.26
C LYS A 671 7.39 17.22 -13.69
N PHE A 672 6.49 17.51 -12.76
CA PHE A 672 5.14 18.03 -13.03
C PHE A 672 5.16 19.32 -13.85
N PHE A 673 6.03 20.28 -13.49
CA PHE A 673 6.19 21.52 -14.26
C PHE A 673 6.79 21.26 -15.66
N GLU A 674 7.68 20.27 -15.83
CA GLU A 674 8.19 19.84 -17.15
C GLU A 674 7.09 19.28 -18.06
N THR A 675 6.18 18.47 -17.52
CA THR A 675 5.15 17.76 -18.31
C THR A 675 3.82 18.51 -18.40
N SER A 676 3.67 19.66 -17.74
CA SER A 676 2.39 20.37 -17.69
C SER A 676 2.01 20.98 -19.05
N THR A 677 0.71 20.94 -19.36
CA THR A 677 0.11 21.61 -20.52
C THR A 677 -0.37 23.04 -20.22
N HIS A 678 -0.35 23.47 -18.95
CA HIS A 678 -0.86 24.78 -18.54
C HIS A 678 0.19 25.88 -18.76
N GLY A 679 -0.17 26.93 -19.50
CA GLY A 679 0.77 27.96 -19.96
C GLY A 679 1.55 28.67 -18.84
N THR A 680 0.91 28.95 -17.70
CA THR A 680 1.60 29.52 -16.52
C THR A 680 2.67 28.56 -15.97
N TYR A 681 2.37 27.27 -15.90
CA TYR A 681 3.28 26.26 -15.35
C TYR A 681 4.44 25.95 -16.30
N GLN A 682 4.20 25.99 -17.61
CA GLN A 682 5.27 25.93 -18.62
C GLN A 682 6.20 27.14 -18.52
N THR A 683 5.66 28.35 -18.37
CA THR A 683 6.45 29.58 -18.17
C THR A 683 7.33 29.48 -16.92
N MET A 684 6.78 28.94 -15.82
CA MET A 684 7.54 28.67 -14.60
C MET A 684 8.63 27.60 -14.80
N TYR A 685 8.34 26.53 -15.56
CA TYR A 685 9.35 25.53 -15.90
C TYR A 685 10.50 26.11 -16.72
N GLU A 686 10.21 26.94 -17.72
CA GLU A 686 11.23 27.62 -18.52
C GLU A 686 12.10 28.53 -17.66
N TYR A 687 11.51 29.28 -16.72
CA TYR A 687 12.26 30.08 -15.75
C TYR A 687 13.18 29.21 -14.87
N MET A 688 12.66 28.11 -14.31
CA MET A 688 13.44 27.17 -13.48
C MET A 688 14.55 26.46 -14.27
N LYS A 689 14.30 26.18 -15.55
CA LYS A 689 15.27 25.57 -16.47
C LYS A 689 16.38 26.54 -16.85
N ALA A 690 16.06 27.81 -17.09
CA ALA A 690 17.03 28.87 -17.36
C ALA A 690 17.92 29.17 -16.15
N HIS A 691 17.36 29.19 -14.93
CA HIS A 691 18.07 29.51 -13.68
C HIS A 691 18.45 28.27 -12.85
N LYS A 692 18.62 27.11 -13.49
CA LYS A 692 18.73 25.80 -12.83
C LYS A 692 19.74 25.75 -11.67
N ASN A 693 20.89 26.40 -11.83
CA ASN A 693 21.96 26.39 -10.82
C ASN A 693 21.67 27.28 -9.59
N ASP A 694 20.70 28.20 -9.67
CA ASP A 694 20.30 29.08 -8.56
C ASP A 694 19.01 28.58 -7.91
N VAL A 695 17.96 28.32 -8.69
CA VAL A 695 16.62 28.05 -8.14
C VAL A 695 16.30 26.58 -7.93
N VAL A 696 16.99 25.62 -8.56
CA VAL A 696 16.68 24.20 -8.41
C VAL A 696 17.61 23.57 -7.37
N VAL A 697 17.04 23.02 -6.29
CA VAL A 697 17.82 22.48 -5.16
C VAL A 697 17.96 20.96 -5.21
N ALA A 698 19.05 20.43 -4.65
CA ALA A 698 19.27 18.98 -4.56
C ALA A 698 18.38 18.31 -3.50
N ASP A 699 18.05 19.01 -2.42
CA ASP A 699 17.29 18.45 -1.30
C ASP A 699 16.34 19.47 -0.63
N ASN A 700 15.32 18.96 0.07
CA ASN A 700 14.26 19.76 0.68
C ASN A 700 14.81 20.65 1.81
N ASP A 701 15.68 20.12 2.66
CA ASP A 701 16.35 20.86 3.76
C ASP A 701 17.10 22.11 3.25
N LEU A 702 17.63 22.07 2.01
CA LEU A 702 18.30 23.22 1.38
C LEU A 702 17.29 24.24 0.84
N GLY A 703 16.20 23.78 0.22
CA GLY A 703 15.13 24.65 -0.26
C GLY A 703 14.42 25.41 0.87
N ILE A 704 14.17 24.75 2.00
CA ILE A 704 13.59 25.37 3.21
C ILE A 704 14.52 26.46 3.75
N LYS A 705 15.82 26.17 3.92
CA LYS A 705 16.80 27.17 4.35
C LYS A 705 16.85 28.36 3.38
N LYS A 706 16.83 28.12 2.07
CA LYS A 706 16.81 29.21 1.08
C LYS A 706 15.55 30.07 1.18
N ALA A 707 14.39 29.47 1.42
CA ALA A 707 13.12 30.20 1.61
C ALA A 707 13.04 31.01 2.91
N ILE A 708 13.87 30.69 3.92
CA ILE A 708 14.01 31.48 5.16
C ILE A 708 14.91 32.71 4.91
N TRP A 709 16.07 32.52 4.28
CA TRP A 709 17.10 33.56 4.17
C TRP A 709 16.98 34.48 2.94
N GLU A 710 16.38 34.02 1.84
CA GLU A 710 16.22 34.78 0.58
C GLU A 710 14.74 35.07 0.27
N ASP A 711 14.48 36.01 -0.66
CA ASP A 711 13.15 36.17 -1.30
C ASP A 711 12.91 35.04 -2.32
N TYR A 712 12.79 33.82 -1.80
CA TYR A 712 12.68 32.57 -2.56
C TYR A 712 11.43 31.77 -2.14
N ALA A 713 10.56 31.49 -3.11
CA ALA A 713 9.38 30.65 -2.95
C ALA A 713 9.70 29.19 -3.34
N PHE A 714 9.65 28.28 -2.36
CA PHE A 714 9.99 26.88 -2.57
C PHE A 714 8.73 26.04 -2.83
N LEU A 715 8.68 25.39 -4.00
CA LEU A 715 7.59 24.52 -4.43
C LEU A 715 7.87 23.09 -3.92
N MET A 716 7.03 22.61 -3.01
CA MET A 716 7.15 21.27 -2.41
C MET A 716 5.77 20.62 -2.18
N GLU A 717 5.75 19.34 -1.86
CA GLU A 717 4.54 18.60 -1.51
C GLU A 717 3.99 19.05 -0.14
N SER A 718 2.69 19.34 -0.06
CA SER A 718 2.04 20.01 1.08
C SER A 718 2.19 19.25 2.39
N ALA A 719 2.20 17.91 2.36
CA ALA A 719 2.44 17.09 3.54
C ALA A 719 3.82 17.39 4.19
N SER A 720 4.89 17.50 3.38
CA SER A 720 6.21 17.88 3.90
C SER A 720 6.27 19.36 4.30
N LEU A 721 5.50 20.22 3.63
CA LEU A 721 5.38 21.64 3.95
C LEU A 721 4.76 21.87 5.33
N GLU A 722 3.62 21.25 5.59
CA GLU A 722 2.92 21.28 6.88
C GLU A 722 3.84 20.83 8.03
N TYR A 723 4.66 19.80 7.80
CA TYR A 723 5.60 19.29 8.80
C TYR A 723 6.65 20.34 9.21
N GLU A 724 7.15 21.12 8.24
CA GLU A 724 8.16 22.14 8.47
C GLU A 724 7.57 23.43 9.05
N VAL A 725 6.37 23.85 8.63
CA VAL A 725 5.68 25.03 9.19
C VAL A 725 5.33 24.84 10.67
N GLU A 726 5.03 23.60 11.10
CA GLU A 726 4.82 23.26 12.52
C GLU A 726 6.06 23.45 13.42
N ARG A 727 7.25 23.54 12.82
CA ARG A 727 8.57 23.59 13.49
C ARG A 727 9.31 24.91 13.30
N ASN A 728 9.21 25.49 12.10
CA ASN A 728 9.92 26.67 11.64
C ASN A 728 8.95 27.83 11.43
N CYS A 729 8.73 28.63 12.48
CA CYS A 729 7.67 29.65 12.50
C CYS A 729 7.98 30.91 11.65
N GLU A 730 9.17 30.93 11.04
CA GLU A 730 9.65 31.95 10.11
C GLU A 730 9.13 31.74 8.68
N VAL A 731 8.57 30.57 8.38
CA VAL A 731 7.94 30.25 7.09
C VAL A 731 6.45 29.94 7.27
N HIS A 732 5.72 30.01 6.16
CA HIS A 732 4.30 29.66 6.08
C HIS A 732 3.96 29.09 4.71
N GLN A 733 2.82 28.38 4.64
CA GLN A 733 2.21 27.99 3.39
C GLN A 733 1.50 29.19 2.76
N VAL A 734 1.72 29.42 1.47
CA VAL A 734 0.97 30.41 0.68
C VAL A 734 -0.11 29.71 -0.12
N ASN A 735 -1.36 29.93 0.30
CA ASN A 735 -2.59 29.43 -0.31
C ASN A 735 -2.67 27.90 -0.48
N GLY A 736 -3.67 27.44 -1.24
CA GLY A 736 -4.03 26.01 -1.38
C GLY A 736 -3.04 25.15 -2.18
N TRP A 737 -3.55 24.06 -2.74
CA TRP A 737 -2.77 23.13 -3.55
C TRP A 737 -2.90 23.47 -5.05
N LEU A 738 -1.80 23.28 -5.77
CA LEU A 738 -1.65 23.49 -7.22
C LEU A 738 -2.20 22.34 -8.07
N ASP A 739 -2.23 21.15 -7.48
CA ASP A 739 -2.69 19.89 -8.05
C ASP A 739 -3.22 18.98 -6.95
N GLU A 740 -3.80 17.85 -7.34
CA GLU A 740 -4.26 16.79 -6.43
C GLU A 740 -3.46 15.52 -6.70
N LYS A 741 -2.85 14.98 -5.65
CA LYS A 741 -1.91 13.85 -5.66
C LYS A 741 -2.11 13.01 -4.40
N GLY A 742 -1.52 11.82 -4.39
CA GLY A 742 -1.42 11.01 -3.19
C GLY A 742 -0.11 10.24 -3.10
N TYR A 743 0.25 9.89 -1.87
CA TYR A 743 1.24 8.84 -1.61
C TYR A 743 0.54 7.49 -1.53
N GLY A 744 1.08 6.52 -2.27
CA GLY A 744 0.63 5.13 -2.27
C GLY A 744 1.79 4.20 -1.91
N ILE A 745 1.46 3.00 -1.44
CA ILE A 745 2.43 1.93 -1.25
C ILE A 745 2.69 1.32 -2.63
N ALA A 746 3.95 1.22 -3.04
CA ALA A 746 4.31 0.57 -4.30
C ALA A 746 4.53 -0.93 -4.09
N LEU A 747 3.97 -1.75 -4.98
CA LEU A 747 4.16 -3.20 -5.07
C LEU A 747 4.58 -3.58 -6.50
N LYS A 748 5.11 -4.79 -6.67
CA LYS A 748 5.37 -5.35 -8.01
C LYS A 748 4.10 -5.32 -8.87
N LYS A 749 4.26 -5.08 -10.18
CA LYS A 749 3.18 -5.16 -11.16
C LYS A 749 2.49 -6.54 -11.13
N ASN A 750 1.17 -6.56 -11.05
CA ASN A 750 0.31 -7.72 -10.86
C ASN A 750 0.58 -8.49 -9.55
N SER A 751 1.01 -7.81 -8.48
CA SER A 751 1.24 -8.45 -7.17
C SER A 751 -0.07 -9.02 -6.58
N PRO A 752 -0.07 -10.28 -6.09
CA PRO A 752 -1.25 -10.87 -5.46
C PRO A 752 -1.67 -10.16 -4.17
N PHE A 753 -0.73 -9.47 -3.50
CA PHE A 753 -0.97 -8.77 -2.24
C PHE A 753 -1.70 -7.43 -2.40
N LEU A 754 -1.85 -6.93 -3.64
CA LEU A 754 -2.40 -5.59 -3.92
C LEU A 754 -3.84 -5.43 -3.39
N HIS A 755 -4.68 -6.46 -3.51
CA HIS A 755 -6.08 -6.42 -3.06
C HIS A 755 -6.19 -6.38 -1.53
N ASP A 756 -5.42 -7.24 -0.84
CA ASP A 756 -5.34 -7.32 0.62
C ASP A 756 -4.81 -6.00 1.20
N MET A 757 -3.73 -5.46 0.63
CA MET A 757 -3.14 -4.17 1.00
C MET A 757 -4.11 -3.00 0.78
N ASN A 758 -4.83 -2.97 -0.35
CA ASN A 758 -5.85 -1.96 -0.59
C ASN A 758 -6.97 -2.01 0.44
N THR A 759 -7.39 -3.21 0.84
CA THR A 759 -8.45 -3.40 1.84
C THR A 759 -7.98 -2.90 3.22
N ALA A 760 -6.76 -3.24 3.64
CA ALA A 760 -6.18 -2.74 4.89
C ALA A 760 -5.98 -1.21 4.91
N VAL A 761 -5.49 -0.61 3.82
CA VAL A 761 -5.36 0.85 3.69
C VAL A 761 -6.72 1.54 3.80
N LEU A 762 -7.75 1.02 3.12
CA LEU A 762 -9.12 1.55 3.22
C LEU A 762 -9.69 1.42 4.63
N GLN A 763 -9.43 0.31 5.33
CA GLN A 763 -9.84 0.12 6.73
C GLN A 763 -9.15 1.12 7.67
N LEU A 764 -7.88 1.43 7.46
CA LEU A 764 -7.15 2.45 8.23
C LEU A 764 -7.59 3.89 7.93
N LEU A 765 -8.06 4.16 6.71
CA LEU A 765 -8.70 5.43 6.34
C LEU A 765 -10.09 5.56 6.99
N GLN A 766 -10.92 4.52 6.89
CA GLN A 766 -12.29 4.51 7.42
C GLN A 766 -12.35 4.57 8.95
N SER A 767 -11.40 3.93 9.65
CA SER A 767 -11.28 4.00 11.11
C SER A 767 -10.69 5.32 11.61
N GLY A 768 -10.12 6.15 10.74
CA GLY A 768 -9.43 7.39 11.11
C GLY A 768 -7.99 7.20 11.60
N ALA A 769 -7.49 5.97 11.73
CA ALA A 769 -6.18 5.66 12.27
C ALA A 769 -5.03 6.41 11.57
N ILE A 770 -5.06 6.52 10.24
CA ILE A 770 -4.06 7.31 9.49
C ILE A 770 -4.07 8.80 9.87
N SER A 771 -5.24 9.37 10.19
CA SER A 771 -5.37 10.76 10.64
C SER A 771 -4.73 10.97 12.01
N ASP A 772 -4.94 10.02 12.94
CA ASP A 772 -4.32 10.05 14.26
C ASP A 772 -2.80 9.85 14.18
N ILE A 773 -2.32 8.96 13.31
CA ILE A 773 -0.88 8.80 13.04
C ILE A 773 -0.31 10.07 12.38
N LYS A 774 -1.03 10.74 11.48
CA LYS A 774 -0.59 12.05 10.91
C LYS A 774 -0.45 13.08 12.02
N LYS A 775 -1.47 13.24 12.87
CA LYS A 775 -1.47 14.17 14.01
C LYS A 775 -0.29 13.90 14.96
N LYS A 776 -0.07 12.62 15.33
CA LYS A 776 1.07 12.16 16.14
C LYS A 776 2.41 12.64 15.58
N TRP A 777 2.67 12.47 14.29
CA TRP A 777 3.97 12.80 13.69
C TRP A 777 4.15 14.27 13.28
N TRP A 778 3.08 14.94 12.85
CA TRP A 778 3.15 16.34 12.45
C TRP A 778 3.18 17.28 13.66
N THR A 779 2.24 17.16 14.60
CA THR A 779 2.01 18.17 15.66
C THR A 779 2.46 17.74 17.05
N GLN A 780 2.61 16.45 17.35
CA GLN A 780 2.93 15.99 18.72
C GLN A 780 4.39 15.54 18.92
N LYS A 781 4.97 14.83 17.95
CA LYS A 781 6.34 14.28 18.03
C LYS A 781 7.38 15.24 17.43
N ARG A 782 8.65 15.04 17.80
CA ARG A 782 9.82 15.71 17.18
C ARG A 782 9.67 17.24 17.01
N GLY A 783 9.13 17.92 18.03
CA GLY A 783 9.01 19.39 18.04
C GLY A 783 7.91 20.01 17.17
N GLY A 784 6.91 19.23 16.74
CA GLY A 784 5.67 19.80 16.17
C GLY A 784 4.87 20.61 17.20
N GLY A 785 3.90 21.40 16.76
CA GLY A 785 3.09 22.26 17.65
C GLY A 785 3.88 23.44 18.23
N LYS A 786 5.10 23.71 17.74
CA LYS A 786 5.93 24.84 18.19
C LYS A 786 5.42 26.17 17.64
N CYS A 787 4.78 26.13 16.47
CA CYS A 787 4.33 27.32 15.75
C CYS A 787 2.82 27.58 15.84
N THR A 788 2.03 26.66 16.41
CA THR A 788 0.72 26.98 16.96
C THR A 788 0.88 28.03 18.06
N GLN A 789 0.54 29.27 17.76
CA GLN A 789 0.41 30.30 18.78
C GLN A 789 -0.62 29.85 19.82
N ASN A 790 -0.38 30.18 21.09
CA ASN A 790 -1.41 30.10 22.13
C ASN A 790 -2.51 31.14 21.82
N THR A 791 -3.43 30.77 20.94
CA THR A 791 -4.64 31.53 20.60
C THR A 791 -5.58 31.70 21.81
N GLY A 792 -5.34 30.97 22.91
CA GLY A 792 -5.98 31.15 24.22
C GLY A 792 -5.36 32.24 25.10
N THR A 793 -4.26 32.90 24.71
CA THR A 793 -3.67 34.02 25.46
C THR A 793 -3.44 35.25 24.58
N SER A 794 -4.48 35.68 23.87
CA SER A 794 -4.65 37.08 23.47
C SER A 794 -4.97 37.95 24.70
N GLY A 795 -4.04 37.97 25.66
CA GLY A 795 -4.02 39.03 26.67
C GLY A 795 -3.82 40.36 25.97
N ALA A 796 -4.58 41.38 26.38
CA ALA A 796 -4.58 42.69 25.73
C ALA A 796 -3.14 43.22 25.57
N GLN A 797 -2.69 43.39 24.33
CA GLN A 797 -1.35 43.90 24.06
C GLN A 797 -1.29 45.36 24.52
N ALA A 798 -0.25 45.69 25.27
CA ALA A 798 0.01 47.07 25.67
C ALA A 798 0.26 47.93 24.43
N LEU A 799 -0.31 49.14 24.42
CA LEU A 799 -0.22 50.04 23.29
C LEU A 799 1.22 50.56 23.12
N ASP A 800 1.90 50.18 22.04
CA ASP A 800 3.29 50.57 21.79
C ASP A 800 3.39 52.06 21.41
N LEU A 801 4.52 52.69 21.72
CA LEU A 801 4.82 54.07 21.38
C LEU A 801 4.73 54.32 19.86
N LYS A 802 4.99 53.31 19.03
CA LYS A 802 4.83 53.38 17.57
C LYS A 802 3.38 53.66 17.15
N ASN A 803 2.40 53.16 17.89
CA ASN A 803 0.97 53.33 17.59
C ASN A 803 0.47 54.74 17.95
N VAL A 804 1.16 55.39 18.90
CA VAL A 804 0.75 56.67 19.53
C VAL A 804 1.66 57.84 19.12
N GLY A 805 2.84 57.57 18.55
CA GLY A 805 3.92 58.53 18.31
C GLY A 805 3.50 59.80 17.55
N GLY A 806 2.58 59.68 16.59
CA GLY A 806 2.04 60.84 15.87
C GLY A 806 1.36 61.87 16.76
N MET A 807 0.67 61.44 17.83
CA MET A 807 -0.02 62.35 18.76
C MET A 807 0.97 63.19 19.57
N PHE A 808 2.12 62.61 19.95
CA PHE A 808 3.20 63.36 20.60
C PHE A 808 3.85 64.38 19.64
N VAL A 809 4.04 64.02 18.37
CA VAL A 809 4.57 64.95 17.35
C VAL A 809 3.64 66.15 17.16
N VAL A 810 2.33 65.92 17.04
CA VAL A 810 1.33 67.00 16.94
C VAL A 810 1.34 67.91 18.17
N LEU A 811 1.44 67.36 19.38
CA LEU A 811 1.52 68.13 20.63
C LEU A 811 2.77 69.03 20.68
N ILE A 812 3.94 68.50 20.30
CA ILE A 812 5.21 69.26 20.27
C ILE A 812 5.13 70.40 19.25
N ILE A 813 4.60 70.12 18.05
CA ILE A 813 4.45 71.15 17.01
C ILE A 813 3.45 72.22 17.43
N GLY A 814 2.29 71.84 17.99
CA GLY A 814 1.26 72.78 18.44
C GLY A 814 1.72 73.69 19.57
N THR A 815 2.43 73.15 20.56
CA THR A 815 2.99 73.94 21.67
C THR A 815 4.12 74.86 21.21
N ALA A 816 5.03 74.39 20.35
CA ALA A 816 6.07 75.22 19.76
C ALA A 816 5.49 76.38 18.93
N LEU A 817 4.47 76.12 18.10
CA LEU A 817 3.75 77.16 17.35
C LEU A 817 3.08 78.17 18.28
N SER A 818 2.44 77.72 19.37
CA SER A 818 1.85 78.61 20.37
C SER A 818 2.89 79.55 20.99
N CYS A 819 4.06 79.04 21.41
CA CYS A 819 5.15 79.87 21.92
C CYS A 819 5.65 80.89 20.88
N VAL A 820 5.78 80.49 19.61
CA VAL A 820 6.15 81.40 18.52
C VAL A 820 5.09 82.50 18.32
N TYR A 821 3.80 82.16 18.34
CA TYR A 821 2.73 83.15 18.27
C TYR A 821 2.77 84.13 19.45
N THR A 822 2.96 83.66 20.69
CA THR A 822 3.09 84.55 21.86
C THR A 822 4.30 85.48 21.76
N ILE A 823 5.44 85.00 21.22
CA ILE A 823 6.62 85.85 20.96
C ILE A 823 6.29 86.91 19.90
N ILE A 824 5.59 86.54 18.81
CA ILE A 824 5.17 87.48 17.77
C ILE A 824 4.18 88.51 18.34
N GLU A 825 3.19 88.10 19.12
CA GLU A 825 2.24 89.01 19.78
C GLU A 825 2.93 89.97 20.75
N LEU A 826 3.90 89.49 21.54
CA LEU A 826 4.72 90.34 22.41
C LEU A 826 5.52 91.37 21.60
N LEU A 827 6.18 90.96 20.52
CA LEU A 827 6.93 91.85 19.63
C LEU A 827 6.03 92.88 18.95
N LEU A 828 4.84 92.49 18.49
CA LEU A 828 3.84 93.38 17.89
C LEU A 828 3.25 94.35 18.92
N ALA A 829 2.96 93.90 20.14
CA ALA A 829 2.48 94.74 21.23
C ALA A 829 3.55 95.78 21.64
N VAL A 830 4.81 95.36 21.79
CA VAL A 830 5.93 96.28 22.06
C VAL A 830 6.13 97.27 20.90
N ALA A 831 5.98 96.84 19.63
CA ALA A 831 6.05 97.74 18.48
C ALA A 831 4.90 98.76 18.43
N GLN A 832 3.67 98.35 18.77
CA GLN A 832 2.51 99.25 18.86
C GLN A 832 2.65 100.25 20.01
N THR A 833 3.07 99.79 21.20
CA THR A 833 3.28 100.65 22.38
C THR A 833 4.44 101.63 22.15
N SER A 834 5.56 101.17 21.58
CA SER A 834 6.68 102.02 21.16
C SER A 834 6.24 103.14 20.20
N LYS A 835 5.30 102.84 19.29
CA LYS A 835 4.73 103.81 18.34
C LYS A 835 3.67 104.73 18.94
N GLN A 836 2.95 104.32 20.00
CA GLN A 836 1.97 105.16 20.69
C GLN A 836 2.60 106.10 21.73
N GLU A 837 3.65 105.65 22.43
CA GLU A 837 4.32 106.39 23.51
C GLU A 837 5.67 107.02 23.07
N ASN A 838 6.06 106.87 21.80
CA ASN A 838 7.30 107.43 21.21
C ASN A 838 8.61 107.06 21.96
N VAL A 839 8.72 105.80 22.38
CA VAL A 839 9.90 105.26 23.09
C VAL A 839 10.66 104.22 22.27
N SER A 840 11.95 104.02 22.57
CA SER A 840 12.82 103.07 21.86
C SER A 840 12.36 101.62 22.04
N PHE A 841 12.13 100.91 20.93
CA PHE A 841 11.70 99.51 20.91
C PHE A 841 12.57 98.59 21.79
N LYS A 842 13.89 98.83 21.84
CA LYS A 842 14.83 98.02 22.65
C LYS A 842 14.64 98.23 24.16
N GLU A 843 14.27 99.42 24.59
CA GLU A 843 14.08 99.71 26.02
C GLU A 843 12.77 99.12 26.52
N GLU A 844 11.70 99.23 25.72
CA GLU A 844 10.38 98.72 26.10
C GLU A 844 10.34 97.19 26.10
N LEU A 845 10.97 96.52 25.12
CA LEU A 845 11.16 95.06 25.12
C LEU A 845 11.88 94.59 26.41
N LEU A 846 12.91 95.32 26.84
CA LEU A 846 13.74 94.95 27.98
C LEU A 846 13.03 95.24 29.32
N ASN A 847 12.10 96.20 29.34
CA ASN A 847 11.21 96.45 30.47
C ASN A 847 10.12 95.37 30.60
N GLU A 848 9.44 94.99 29.51
CA GLU A 848 8.44 93.90 29.53
C GLU A 848 9.10 92.55 29.88
N LEU A 849 10.28 92.24 29.34
CA LEU A 849 11.03 91.03 29.73
C LEU A 849 11.41 91.03 31.22
N LYS A 850 11.78 92.18 31.80
CA LYS A 850 12.01 92.33 33.26
C LYS A 850 10.72 92.19 34.08
N LEU A 851 9.56 92.52 33.51
CA LEU A 851 8.26 92.39 34.17
C LEU A 851 7.79 90.93 34.16
N ILE A 852 7.95 90.23 33.02
CA ILE A 852 7.75 88.78 32.89
C ILE A 852 8.67 88.02 33.85
N ALA A 853 9.96 88.36 33.90
CA ALA A 853 10.94 87.74 34.81
C ALA A 853 10.67 88.01 36.31
N LYS A 854 9.78 88.94 36.66
CA LYS A 854 9.33 89.20 38.04
C LYS A 854 8.10 88.40 38.46
N CYS A 855 7.45 87.66 37.55
CA CYS A 855 6.29 86.80 37.82
C CYS A 855 5.14 87.48 38.61
N SER A 856 4.98 88.80 38.49
CA SER A 856 3.97 89.57 39.24
C SER A 856 2.66 89.67 38.44
N GLY A 857 1.56 89.19 39.01
CA GLY A 857 0.25 89.08 38.33
C GLY A 857 -0.53 90.37 38.11
N THR A 858 0.05 91.55 38.34
CA THR A 858 -0.62 92.86 38.19
C THR A 858 0.18 93.82 37.32
N LYS A 859 -0.40 94.21 36.18
CA LYS A 859 0.15 95.20 35.24
C LYS A 859 -0.44 96.57 35.54
N SER A 860 0.40 97.52 35.98
CA SER A 860 -0.03 98.91 36.19
C SER A 860 -0.10 99.65 34.85
N THR A 861 -1.25 100.19 34.50
CA THR A 861 -1.39 101.08 33.34
C THR A 861 -0.75 102.43 33.63
N ARG A 862 0.28 102.79 32.86
CA ARG A 862 1.02 104.04 33.05
C ARG A 862 0.11 105.22 32.67
N ARG A 863 -0.45 105.90 33.67
CA ARG A 863 -1.34 107.06 33.46
C ARG A 863 -0.55 108.20 32.82
N LYS A 864 -1.07 108.73 31.71
CA LYS A 864 -0.45 109.83 30.94
C LYS A 864 -0.43 111.11 31.78
N ASN A 865 0.75 111.66 32.07
CA ASN A 865 0.87 112.93 32.81
C ASN A 865 0.48 114.10 31.89
N GLY A 866 -0.73 114.62 32.08
CA GLY A 866 -1.21 115.89 31.52
C GLY A 866 -1.87 116.71 32.64
N SER A 867 -1.48 117.97 32.81
CA SER A 867 -1.81 118.79 33.97
C SER A 867 -3.26 119.31 33.97
N SER A 868 -3.94 119.24 35.12
CA SER A 868 -4.91 120.26 35.56
C SER A 868 -5.24 120.12 37.05
N ASN A 869 -5.26 121.25 37.78
CA ASN A 869 -5.66 121.31 39.19
C ASN A 869 -7.18 121.39 39.33
N LYS A 870 -7.77 120.62 40.25
CA LYS A 870 -8.68 121.16 41.28
C LYS A 870 -9.05 120.14 42.37
N SER A 871 -9.18 120.65 43.60
CA SER A 871 -9.94 120.05 44.70
C SER A 871 -11.44 120.02 44.33
N ASP A 872 -12.29 119.13 44.86
CA ASP A 872 -12.60 119.03 46.28
C ASP A 872 -13.38 117.77 46.68
N ASN A 873 -13.43 117.57 48.00
CA ASN A 873 -14.20 116.60 48.80
C ASN A 873 -15.43 115.89 48.17
N GLY A 874 -15.45 114.56 48.29
CA GLY A 874 -16.64 113.71 48.15
C GLY A 874 -16.46 112.38 48.88
N SER A 875 -17.25 112.13 49.93
CA SER A 875 -17.03 111.04 50.89
C SER A 875 -17.15 109.64 50.28
N THR A 876 -16.16 108.78 50.55
CA THR A 876 -16.28 107.33 50.37
C THR A 876 -17.37 106.75 51.27
N ARG A 877 -18.43 106.21 50.66
CA ARG A 877 -19.18 105.09 51.24
C ARG A 877 -18.98 103.88 50.34
N GLU A 878 -18.50 102.80 50.95
CA GLU A 878 -18.29 101.53 50.28
C GLU A 878 -19.63 100.93 49.85
N CYS A 879 -19.74 100.58 48.57
CA CYS A 879 -20.79 99.73 48.04
C CYS A 879 -20.14 98.56 47.29
N THR A 880 -19.77 97.51 48.01
CA THR A 880 -19.82 96.15 47.43
C THR A 880 -21.27 95.81 47.11
N PRO A 881 -21.56 95.32 45.90
CA PRO A 881 -22.08 93.94 45.79
C PRO A 881 -21.63 93.28 44.45
N PRO A 882 -22.18 92.12 44.02
CA PRO A 882 -21.81 90.80 44.54
C PRO A 882 -21.43 89.82 43.39
N TYR A 883 -21.56 88.50 43.64
CA TYR A 883 -21.22 87.37 42.75
C TYR A 883 -19.75 86.94 42.68
N GLY A 884 -19.33 86.25 43.74
CA GLY A 884 -18.46 85.09 43.56
C GLY A 884 -19.31 83.88 43.15
N PHE A 885 -19.16 83.38 41.93
CA PHE A 885 -19.66 82.05 41.55
C PHE A 885 -18.59 81.02 41.90
N ILE A 886 -18.68 80.44 43.09
CA ILE A 886 -17.82 79.32 43.49
C ILE A 886 -18.48 78.04 42.95
N PRO A 887 -17.86 77.29 42.01
CA PRO A 887 -18.38 75.98 41.64
C PRO A 887 -18.27 75.05 42.86
N THR A 888 -19.41 74.51 43.29
CA THR A 888 -19.47 73.52 44.36
C THR A 888 -18.75 72.25 43.94
N VAL A 889 -17.55 72.05 44.49
CA VAL A 889 -16.83 70.78 44.41
C VAL A 889 -17.71 69.69 45.02
N ILE A 890 -18.25 68.81 44.20
CA ILE A 890 -18.94 67.60 44.65
C ILE A 890 -17.88 66.68 45.27
N ARG A 891 -17.68 66.80 46.58
CA ARG A 891 -17.00 65.76 47.37
C ARG A 891 -17.94 64.58 47.52
N THR A 892 -17.69 63.51 46.78
CA THR A 892 -18.25 62.20 47.12
C THR A 892 -17.57 61.69 48.39
N SER A 893 -18.37 61.45 49.44
CA SER A 893 -17.91 60.73 50.64
C SER A 893 -17.73 59.23 50.31
N PRO A 894 -16.74 58.54 50.88
CA PRO A 894 -16.62 57.09 50.78
C PRO A 894 -17.59 56.35 51.73
N ALA A 895 -17.75 55.03 51.50
CA ALA A 895 -18.64 54.07 52.19
C ALA A 895 -20.15 54.29 51.93
N ASP A 896 -21.02 53.30 51.69
CA ASP A 896 -20.92 51.83 51.58
C ASP A 896 -22.20 51.28 50.88
N SER A 897 -22.33 50.04 50.35
CA SER A 897 -21.42 48.91 50.10
C SER A 897 -22.11 47.88 49.13
N LYS A 898 -21.36 46.85 48.68
CA LYS A 898 -21.74 45.69 47.82
C LYS A 898 -21.80 45.92 46.31
#